data_AF-A0A835F5U1-F1
#
_entry.id   AF-A0A835F5U1-F1
#
_cell.length_a   1.000
_cell.length_b   1.000
_cell.length_c   1.000
_cell.angle_alpha   90.00
_cell.angle_beta   90.00
_cell.angle_gamma   90.00
#
_symmetry.space_group_name_H-M   'P 1'
#
loop_
_entity.id
_entity.type
_entity.pdbx_description
1 polymer ?
#
loop_
_entity_poly.entity_id
_entity_poly.type
_entity_poly.pdbx_seq_one_letter_code
_entity_poly.pdbx_strand_id
1 'polypeptide(L)'
;MELYCSGVLSGAGGGGATRAATPRNPRPGSMGAPSTVLLVPPPNRRRGGRAGCRQSAPPAPPRDERLITGTESVVHMLRSAADPAEALELFTAVARQPTAVHTTESCNYMLELMRAHGRVGDMAQVFDLMQKQIVKTNVGTFATIFSGVGVQGGLRSAPAALPVMRKAGMSLNAYTYNGLIYFLVKSGFDREAMEVYKEMVEDGIVPSVRTYSVLMVAFGKRRDVDTVLWLLSEMEARGVKPNVYSYTICIRVLGQAARFEEAFRILGKMEHAGCKPDVVTHTVLIQILCDAGRLSDAKDVFWKMKASDQKPDRVTYITLLDKCGDSGDSQSVIEIWNAMEADGYNDNIVAYTAVVDALCQVGRINEAFSVFDEMKQKGISPEQYSYNSLISGFLKADMFDRALELFNHMNAHGPSPNGYTHVLFINYYGKSGQSLKAIQRYEHMKSKGIVPDVVAGNAVLYSLARSGRLGMAKRVFYELKDMGVSPDTISYTMMIKCCSKAAKADEAVNFFSEMVQNGSVPDVLVVNSLIDTLYKGGRGHEAWQLFHQLKEMKIEPTDGTYNTLLSGLGREGKVKEVIHLLEEMSSSIYLPNIITYNTVLDCLCKNGEVNYAIDMLYSMTAKGCTPDLSSYNTVMYGLVKEDRFNEAFRMFCQMKKVLAPDYATLCTILPSFVKNGLMKEALHAVEEYIFKADSDMDKSSFHSLMEGILKKAGAEKSIEFAENIASRGIPLNDFFLCPLIRHLCKNKKAHEAHELAQKFQSLGVSLKTASYNSLIRGLVDENLIDVAEGLFAEMKRLGCGPDEFTYNLILDGMGKSMRIEEMLKIQEEMHRKGFESTYVTYNTIISGLVKSKRLEEAIDLYYNLVSEGFSPTACTYGPLLDGLLKAGKIEEAENLFNEMLEYGCKPNCTIYNILLNGHRIAGNTENVCQLFEKMVEQGINPDIKSYTVLIDTLCTAGRLNDGLSYFRQLVELGIEPDLITYNLLIDGLGKSERIEEAISLFNEMKNKGIAANLYTYNSLILHLGKAGKAAEAGQMYEELLMKGWKPSIFTYNALIRGYSVSGSTENAYAAYARMIVGGYRPNSSTYMQLPNQL
;
A
#
# COMPACT_ATOMS: atom_id res chain seq x y z
N MET A 1 6.48 15.12 -8.11
CA MET A 1 5.16 15.53 -7.58
C MET A 1 5.11 15.18 -6.11
N GLU A 2 5.59 16.06 -5.25
CA GLU A 2 5.23 16.05 -3.82
C GLU A 2 4.33 17.28 -3.62
N LEU A 3 3.15 17.09 -3.04
CA LEU A 3 2.21 18.15 -2.68
C LEU A 3 1.45 17.71 -1.43
N TYR A 4 1.92 18.21 -0.30
CA TYR A 4 1.32 18.23 1.03
C TYR A 4 1.70 19.61 1.62
N CYS A 5 0.96 20.27 2.51
CA CYS A 5 -0.48 20.25 2.77
C CYS A 5 -0.78 21.38 3.78
N SER A 6 -1.54 22.40 3.40
CA SER A 6 -2.29 23.22 4.37
C SER A 6 -3.42 23.97 3.66
N GLY A 7 -4.59 24.19 4.26
CA GLY A 7 -5.11 23.61 5.50
C GLY A 7 -6.45 24.26 5.82
N VAL A 8 -7.56 23.49 5.85
CA VAL A 8 -8.91 24.05 5.99
C VAL A 8 -9.69 23.34 7.10
N LEU A 9 -9.96 24.10 8.15
CA LEU A 9 -11.04 23.83 9.11
C LEU A 9 -12.39 24.07 8.42
N SER A 10 -13.30 23.12 8.44
CA SER A 10 -14.72 23.38 8.17
C SER A 10 -15.62 22.54 9.08
N GLY A 11 -16.55 23.21 9.74
CA GLY A 11 -17.62 22.57 10.50
C GLY A 11 -18.97 23.03 9.96
N ALA A 12 -19.86 22.06 9.72
CA ALA A 12 -21.33 22.12 9.66
C ALA A 12 -22.06 23.33 9.02
N GLY A 13 -23.06 23.06 8.14
CA GLY A 13 -24.12 24.06 7.92
C GLY A 13 -25.18 23.88 6.84
N GLY A 14 -25.97 22.78 6.84
CA GLY A 14 -27.29 22.72 6.16
C GLY A 14 -27.30 22.53 4.63
N GLY A 15 -28.42 22.16 4.00
CA GLY A 15 -29.71 21.74 4.57
C GLY A 15 -30.84 21.60 3.53
N GLY A 16 -31.77 20.64 3.71
CA GLY A 16 -32.92 20.39 2.82
C GLY A 16 -33.31 18.89 2.78
N ALA A 17 -34.13 18.34 3.69
CA ALA A 17 -35.57 18.54 3.90
C ALA A 17 -36.49 17.67 3.00
N THR A 18 -37.17 16.68 3.61
CA THR A 18 -38.45 16.13 3.11
C THR A 18 -39.23 15.42 4.24
N ARG A 19 -40.47 14.97 3.97
CA ARG A 19 -41.50 14.68 4.97
C ARG A 19 -41.50 13.25 5.56
N ALA A 20 -41.56 13.20 6.89
CA ALA A 20 -42.40 12.35 7.75
C ALA A 20 -42.91 10.97 7.29
N ALA A 21 -42.57 9.93 8.06
CA ALA A 21 -43.44 8.79 8.38
C ALA A 21 -43.13 8.22 9.79
N THR A 22 -44.19 7.87 10.54
CA THR A 22 -44.17 7.06 11.77
C THR A 22 -44.15 5.54 11.41
N PRO A 23 -43.80 4.55 12.29
CA PRO A 23 -44.18 4.52 13.72
C PRO A 23 -43.34 3.66 14.73
N ARG A 24 -43.88 3.53 15.96
CA ARG A 24 -43.74 2.43 16.96
C ARG A 24 -42.44 2.25 17.79
N ASN A 25 -42.58 2.63 19.08
CA ASN A 25 -42.05 1.95 20.29
C ASN A 25 -42.46 0.43 20.34
N PRO A 26 -41.89 -0.46 21.21
CA PRO A 26 -41.37 -0.16 22.57
C PRO A 26 -40.19 -1.00 23.17
N ARG A 27 -39.76 -0.62 24.40
CA ARG A 27 -38.99 -1.40 25.41
C ARG A 27 -37.50 -1.68 25.08
N PRO A 28 -36.61 -1.89 26.09
CA PRO A 28 -36.65 -2.98 27.09
C PRO A 28 -37.23 -2.60 28.46
N GLY A 29 -37.29 -3.57 29.37
CA GLY A 29 -37.64 -3.41 30.80
C GLY A 29 -36.59 -4.03 31.73
N SER A 30 -36.69 -3.72 33.03
CA SER A 30 -35.77 -4.14 34.09
C SER A 30 -36.03 -5.55 34.64
N MET A 31 -34.97 -6.24 35.09
CA MET A 31 -34.81 -6.93 36.41
C MET A 31 -33.57 -7.86 36.36
N GLY A 32 -32.81 -8.11 37.43
CA GLY A 32 -32.93 -7.66 38.82
C GLY A 32 -31.63 -7.83 39.64
N ALA A 33 -31.67 -7.42 40.92
CA ALA A 33 -30.54 -7.43 41.90
C ALA A 33 -30.47 -8.78 42.68
N PRO A 34 -29.68 -9.02 43.77
CA PRO A 34 -29.17 -8.13 44.87
C PRO A 34 -27.60 -8.22 45.06
N SER A 35 -26.90 -7.67 46.08
CA SER A 35 -27.24 -7.31 47.48
C SER A 35 -26.37 -6.18 48.13
N THR A 36 -26.84 -5.72 49.30
CA THR A 36 -26.29 -4.81 50.35
C THR A 36 -24.96 -5.26 51.03
N VAL A 37 -24.21 -4.53 51.90
CA VAL A 37 -24.00 -3.10 52.38
C VAL A 37 -23.62 -3.11 53.88
N LEU A 38 -22.68 -2.23 54.35
CA LEU A 38 -22.31 -1.74 55.72
C LEU A 38 -20.76 -1.67 55.91
N LEU A 39 -20.08 -0.85 56.75
CA LEU A 39 -20.38 0.19 57.79
C LEU A 39 -19.56 1.49 57.48
N VAL A 40 -19.81 2.75 57.91
CA VAL A 40 -20.38 3.40 59.14
C VAL A 40 -19.37 3.47 60.32
N PRO A 41 -19.28 4.51 61.21
CA PRO A 41 -19.83 5.90 61.29
C PRO A 41 -18.64 6.95 61.19
N PRO A 42 -18.35 7.98 62.06
CA PRO A 42 -19.11 8.80 63.02
C PRO A 42 -19.07 10.39 62.83
N PRO A 43 -18.33 11.29 63.56
CA PRO A 43 -18.96 12.56 64.03
C PRO A 43 -18.11 13.87 63.82
N ASN A 44 -18.46 15.09 64.29
CA ASN A 44 -19.45 15.53 65.28
C ASN A 44 -20.00 16.97 65.06
N ARG A 45 -20.89 17.46 65.96
CA ARG A 45 -21.68 18.72 65.79
C ARG A 45 -21.88 19.54 67.08
N ARG A 46 -21.96 20.88 66.92
CA ARG A 46 -22.78 21.89 67.67
C ARG A 46 -22.36 22.41 69.08
N ARG A 47 -22.75 23.70 69.30
CA ARG A 47 -22.88 24.50 70.56
C ARG A 47 -21.56 24.85 71.29
N GLY A 48 -21.39 25.98 71.98
CA GLY A 48 -22.20 27.21 72.07
C GLY A 48 -22.41 27.73 73.51
N GLY A 49 -21.73 28.81 73.93
CA GLY A 49 -21.90 29.37 75.29
C GLY A 49 -21.17 30.70 75.63
N ARG A 50 -21.96 31.74 75.88
CA ARG A 50 -21.80 32.93 76.78
C ARG A 50 -20.41 33.55 77.14
N ALA A 51 -20.32 34.85 76.82
CA ALA A 51 -20.06 36.00 77.72
C ALA A 51 -18.63 36.31 78.26
N GLY A 52 -17.98 37.31 77.63
CA GLY A 52 -18.12 38.71 78.08
C GLY A 52 -16.93 39.40 78.79
N CYS A 53 -16.52 40.57 78.29
CA CYS A 53 -16.21 41.74 79.13
C CYS A 53 -16.24 43.08 78.34
N ARG A 54 -16.76 44.13 79.01
CA ARG A 54 -16.61 45.61 78.88
C ARG A 54 -16.10 46.20 77.56
N GLN A 55 -16.86 47.05 76.83
CA GLN A 55 -17.42 48.39 77.14
C GLN A 55 -16.46 49.58 76.87
N SER A 56 -16.71 50.28 75.76
CA SER A 56 -16.67 51.76 75.68
C SER A 56 -17.56 52.24 74.53
N ALA A 57 -18.54 53.10 74.82
CA ALA A 57 -19.41 53.79 73.85
C ALA A 57 -18.93 55.27 73.74
N PRO A 58 -19.52 56.21 72.94
CA PRO A 58 -20.94 56.34 72.58
C PRO A 58 -21.15 56.62 71.05
N PRO A 59 -22.08 57.48 70.55
CA PRO A 59 -23.10 56.99 69.62
C PRO A 59 -23.08 57.64 68.22
N ALA A 60 -23.80 57.04 67.28
CA ALA A 60 -24.06 57.62 65.96
C ALA A 60 -25.30 58.54 65.97
N PRO A 61 -25.26 59.72 65.32
CA PRO A 61 -26.44 60.38 64.74
C PRO A 61 -26.87 59.67 63.43
N PRO A 62 -28.05 59.98 62.86
CA PRO A 62 -28.75 59.05 61.97
C PRO A 62 -28.39 59.16 60.47
N ARG A 63 -28.92 58.17 59.75
CA ARG A 63 -29.43 58.21 58.36
C ARG A 63 -29.79 59.62 57.84
N ASP A 64 -29.62 59.97 56.57
CA ASP A 64 -29.55 59.14 55.36
C ASP A 64 -28.47 59.61 54.36
N GLU A 65 -27.40 58.83 54.18
CA GLU A 65 -26.50 58.94 53.03
C GLU A 65 -25.69 57.64 52.87
N ARG A 66 -26.20 56.65 52.10
CA ARG A 66 -25.40 55.48 51.73
C ARG A 66 -24.56 55.80 50.49
N LEU A 67 -23.35 56.29 50.73
CA LEU A 67 -22.29 56.34 49.72
C LEU A 67 -22.15 54.95 49.09
N ILE A 68 -22.15 54.88 47.75
CA ILE A 68 -21.92 53.63 47.02
C ILE A 68 -20.41 53.34 47.01
N THR A 69 -19.90 52.87 48.14
CA THR A 69 -18.54 52.32 48.25
C THR A 69 -18.49 51.00 47.48
N GLY A 70 -17.72 50.94 46.40
CA GLY A 70 -17.82 49.86 45.41
C GLY A 70 -17.55 48.46 45.97
N THR A 71 -18.56 47.58 45.89
CA THR A 71 -18.45 46.10 45.78
C THR A 71 -19.81 45.42 45.57
N GLU A 72 -20.93 46.08 45.86
CA GLU A 72 -22.24 45.64 45.35
C GLU A 72 -22.30 45.82 43.83
N SER A 73 -22.66 44.76 43.09
CA SER A 73 -22.86 44.85 41.64
C SER A 73 -24.13 45.63 41.33
N VAL A 74 -24.04 46.61 40.42
CA VAL A 74 -25.20 47.39 39.93
C VAL A 74 -26.33 46.47 39.44
N VAL A 75 -25.98 45.31 38.87
CA VAL A 75 -26.96 44.28 38.42
C VAL A 75 -27.83 43.76 39.58
N HIS A 76 -27.32 43.72 40.82
CA HIS A 76 -28.09 43.30 41.99
C HIS A 76 -29.13 44.36 42.38
N MET A 77 -28.76 45.64 42.36
CA MET A 77 -29.67 46.77 42.62
C MET A 77 -30.80 46.83 41.58
N LEU A 78 -30.47 46.66 40.30
CA LEU A 78 -31.46 46.63 39.21
C LEU A 78 -32.39 45.41 39.26
N ARG A 79 -31.99 44.32 39.94
CA ARG A 79 -32.84 43.13 40.17
C ARG A 79 -33.76 43.26 41.38
N SER A 80 -33.57 44.28 42.23
CA SER A 80 -34.43 44.56 43.39
C SER A 80 -35.49 45.64 43.14
N ALA A 81 -35.45 46.35 42.01
CA ALA A 81 -36.52 47.25 41.58
C ALA A 81 -37.76 46.45 41.14
N ALA A 82 -38.95 46.96 41.48
CA ALA A 82 -40.22 46.27 41.22
C ALA A 82 -40.88 46.71 39.90
N ASP A 83 -40.62 47.94 39.44
CA ASP A 83 -41.17 48.51 38.21
C ASP A 83 -40.07 48.97 37.22
N PRO A 84 -40.26 48.82 35.89
CA PRO A 84 -39.31 49.30 34.90
C PRO A 84 -39.01 50.82 34.96
N ALA A 85 -39.94 51.68 35.37
CA ALA A 85 -39.67 53.11 35.55
C ALA A 85 -38.71 53.36 36.73
N GLU A 86 -38.97 52.73 37.88
CA GLU A 86 -38.10 52.77 39.06
C GLU A 86 -36.68 52.25 38.72
N ALA A 87 -36.60 51.15 37.99
CA ALA A 87 -35.33 50.57 37.54
C ALA A 87 -34.55 51.53 36.61
N LEU A 88 -35.24 52.29 35.76
CA LEU A 88 -34.62 53.29 34.86
C LEU A 88 -34.17 54.55 35.61
N GLU A 89 -34.94 55.02 36.59
CA GLU A 89 -34.52 56.14 37.45
C GLU A 89 -33.29 55.78 38.28
N LEU A 90 -33.25 54.58 38.88
CA LEU A 90 -32.07 54.07 39.58
C LEU A 90 -30.85 53.95 38.66
N PHE A 91 -31.03 53.42 37.45
CA PHE A 91 -29.97 53.32 36.44
C PHE A 91 -29.41 54.69 36.05
N THR A 92 -30.28 55.66 35.74
CA THR A 92 -29.86 57.01 35.34
C THR A 92 -29.33 57.85 36.51
N ALA A 93 -29.73 57.56 37.76
CA ALA A 93 -29.16 58.16 38.96
C ALA A 93 -27.72 57.66 39.24
N VAL A 94 -27.46 56.35 39.09
CA VAL A 94 -26.10 55.77 39.19
C VAL A 94 -25.18 56.41 38.15
N ALA A 95 -25.64 56.58 36.91
CA ALA A 95 -24.86 57.21 35.84
C ALA A 95 -24.49 58.69 36.05
N ARG A 96 -25.12 59.38 37.02
CA ARG A 96 -24.77 60.75 37.42
C ARG A 96 -23.65 60.82 38.46
N GLN A 97 -23.23 59.69 39.04
CA GLN A 97 -22.15 59.64 40.02
C GLN A 97 -20.78 59.52 39.32
N PRO A 98 -19.81 60.42 39.60
CA PRO A 98 -18.52 60.45 38.88
C PRO A 98 -17.60 59.24 39.17
N THR A 99 -17.97 58.40 40.15
CA THR A 99 -17.23 57.20 40.56
C THR A 99 -17.82 55.89 40.06
N ALA A 100 -19.02 55.91 39.45
CA ALA A 100 -19.74 54.71 39.03
C ALA A 100 -19.69 54.52 37.51
N VAL A 101 -19.10 53.41 37.06
CA VAL A 101 -19.04 53.03 35.64
C VAL A 101 -19.97 51.86 35.39
N HIS A 102 -20.95 52.02 34.49
CA HIS A 102 -21.83 50.91 34.11
C HIS A 102 -21.06 49.81 33.37
N THR A 103 -21.36 48.56 33.73
CA THR A 103 -20.83 47.38 33.02
C THR A 103 -21.75 47.00 31.86
N THR A 104 -21.19 46.32 30.86
CA THR A 104 -21.96 45.70 29.75
C THR A 104 -23.12 44.85 30.25
N GLU A 105 -22.94 44.15 31.38
CA GLU A 105 -23.98 43.33 32.00
C GLU A 105 -25.12 44.17 32.57
N SER A 106 -24.80 45.29 33.24
CA SER A 106 -25.83 46.22 33.76
C SER A 106 -26.63 46.90 32.65
N CYS A 107 -25.96 47.32 31.56
CA CYS A 107 -26.64 47.90 30.39
C CYS A 107 -27.49 46.85 29.65
N ASN A 108 -26.96 45.65 29.41
CA ASN A 108 -27.72 44.59 28.73
C ASN A 108 -28.93 44.12 29.56
N TYR A 109 -28.79 44.00 30.89
CA TYR A 109 -29.92 43.69 31.77
C TYR A 109 -31.02 44.76 31.68
N MET A 110 -30.64 46.04 31.69
CA MET A 110 -31.58 47.16 31.56
C MET A 110 -32.28 47.19 30.20
N LEU A 111 -31.53 47.00 29.10
CA LEU A 111 -32.10 46.91 27.75
C LEU A 111 -33.07 45.73 27.61
N GLU A 112 -32.77 44.59 28.22
CA GLU A 112 -33.61 43.39 28.20
C GLU A 112 -34.89 43.58 29.03
N LEU A 113 -34.80 44.26 30.18
CA LEU A 113 -35.97 44.64 30.99
C LEU A 113 -36.90 45.59 30.22
N MET A 114 -36.36 46.65 29.61
CA MET A 114 -37.18 47.57 28.80
C MET A 114 -37.78 46.88 27.56
N ARG A 115 -37.05 45.93 26.95
CA ARG A 115 -37.56 45.10 25.85
C ARG A 115 -38.74 44.24 26.28
N ALA A 116 -38.65 43.56 27.42
CA ALA A 116 -39.71 42.68 27.94
C ALA A 116 -41.04 43.43 28.19
N HIS A 117 -40.96 44.72 28.53
CA HIS A 117 -42.13 45.60 28.74
C HIS A 117 -42.48 46.48 27.51
N GLY A 118 -41.83 46.29 26.36
CA GLY A 118 -42.12 47.02 25.12
C GLY A 118 -41.75 48.52 25.13
N ARG A 119 -40.91 48.96 26.09
CA ARG A 119 -40.60 50.38 26.34
C ARG A 119 -39.47 50.90 25.45
N VAL A 120 -39.70 50.93 24.14
CA VAL A 120 -38.67 51.26 23.13
C VAL A 120 -38.06 52.65 23.30
N GLY A 121 -38.85 53.66 23.70
CA GLY A 121 -38.35 55.02 23.96
C GLY A 121 -37.40 55.12 25.16
N ASP A 122 -37.53 54.21 26.14
CA ASP A 122 -36.64 54.13 27.29
C ASP A 122 -35.36 53.33 26.95
N MET A 123 -35.47 52.31 26.07
CA MET A 123 -34.29 51.66 25.48
C MET A 123 -33.36 52.66 24.78
N ALA A 124 -33.93 53.69 24.14
CA ALA A 124 -33.14 54.75 23.50
C ALA A 124 -32.31 55.55 24.51
N GLN A 125 -32.87 55.89 25.68
CA GLN A 125 -32.15 56.60 26.75
C GLN A 125 -31.01 55.74 27.33
N VAL A 126 -31.27 54.45 27.56
CA VAL A 126 -30.26 53.49 28.06
C VAL A 126 -29.12 53.33 27.05
N PHE A 127 -29.43 53.28 25.75
CA PHE A 127 -28.45 53.14 24.68
C PHE A 127 -27.62 54.41 24.44
N ASP A 128 -28.23 55.59 24.49
CA ASP A 128 -27.54 56.89 24.43
C ASP A 128 -26.56 57.08 25.60
N LEU A 129 -26.97 56.67 26.80
CA LEU A 129 -26.13 56.66 28.00
C LEU A 129 -24.95 55.68 27.85
N MET A 130 -25.20 54.48 27.32
CA MET A 130 -24.18 53.47 27.01
C MET A 130 -23.13 54.00 26.01
N GLN A 131 -23.55 54.77 25.00
CA GLN A 131 -22.66 55.45 24.07
C GLN A 131 -21.84 56.56 24.75
N LYS A 132 -22.48 57.43 25.55
CA LYS A 132 -21.83 58.56 26.24
C LYS A 132 -20.78 58.12 27.26
N GLN A 133 -20.99 57.00 27.95
CA GLN A 133 -20.01 56.40 28.87
C GLN A 133 -19.04 55.40 28.17
N ILE A 134 -19.14 55.21 26.85
CA ILE A 134 -18.28 54.31 26.05
C ILE A 134 -18.29 52.85 26.58
N VAL A 135 -19.42 52.42 27.15
CA VAL A 135 -19.56 51.09 27.78
C VAL A 135 -19.60 50.02 26.70
N LYS A 136 -18.62 49.09 26.75
CA LYS A 136 -18.40 48.03 25.77
C LYS A 136 -19.71 47.34 25.35
N THR A 137 -20.11 47.50 24.10
CA THR A 137 -21.22 46.75 23.49
C THR A 137 -20.82 45.29 23.22
N ASN A 138 -21.81 44.42 23.08
CA ASN A 138 -21.61 43.05 22.57
C ASN A 138 -22.76 42.65 21.62
N VAL A 139 -22.65 41.47 21.00
CA VAL A 139 -23.66 40.95 20.06
C VAL A 139 -25.06 40.85 20.71
N GLY A 140 -25.12 40.54 22.02
CA GLY A 140 -26.35 40.53 22.80
C GLY A 140 -26.99 41.92 22.92
N THR A 141 -26.19 42.96 23.15
CA THR A 141 -26.66 44.36 23.20
C THR A 141 -27.46 44.71 21.93
N PHE A 142 -26.88 44.44 20.76
CA PHE A 142 -27.52 44.74 19.48
C PHE A 142 -28.71 43.81 19.17
N ALA A 143 -28.65 42.53 19.53
CA ALA A 143 -29.78 41.61 19.37
C ALA A 143 -31.00 41.99 20.23
N THR A 144 -30.77 42.42 21.48
CA THR A 144 -31.81 42.96 22.37
C THR A 144 -32.42 44.24 21.79
N ILE A 145 -31.60 45.17 21.28
CA ILE A 145 -32.07 46.41 20.65
C ILE A 145 -32.88 46.12 19.37
N PHE A 146 -32.36 45.31 18.44
CA PHE A 146 -33.02 44.99 17.18
C PHE A 146 -34.37 44.29 17.38
N SER A 147 -34.45 43.33 18.30
CA SER A 147 -35.72 42.69 18.64
C SER A 147 -36.68 43.60 19.41
N GLY A 148 -36.18 44.58 20.17
CA GLY A 148 -36.98 45.64 20.79
C GLY A 148 -37.61 46.61 19.78
N VAL A 149 -36.90 46.95 18.69
CA VAL A 149 -37.45 47.75 17.57
C VAL A 149 -38.21 46.90 16.54
N GLY A 150 -38.56 45.64 16.87
CA GLY A 150 -39.39 44.77 16.05
C GLY A 150 -38.69 44.10 14.85
N VAL A 151 -37.37 44.24 14.72
CA VAL A 151 -36.59 43.70 13.59
C VAL A 151 -36.07 42.30 13.93
N GLN A 152 -36.58 41.29 13.21
CA GLN A 152 -36.11 39.90 13.31
C GLN A 152 -35.03 39.60 12.26
N GLY A 153 -34.07 38.74 12.62
CA GLY A 153 -32.88 38.43 11.80
C GLY A 153 -31.55 38.46 12.56
N GLY A 154 -31.56 38.92 13.82
CA GLY A 154 -30.35 39.01 14.64
C GLY A 154 -29.38 40.06 14.09
N LEU A 155 -28.08 39.83 14.23
CA LEU A 155 -27.08 40.83 13.83
C LEU A 155 -27.12 41.14 12.32
N ARG A 156 -27.47 40.16 11.48
CA ARG A 156 -27.51 40.29 10.02
C ARG A 156 -28.49 41.36 9.52
N SER A 157 -29.59 41.59 10.24
CA SER A 157 -30.58 42.62 9.91
C SER A 157 -30.15 44.06 10.27
N ALA A 158 -28.89 44.30 10.67
CA ALA A 158 -28.40 45.62 11.04
C ALA A 158 -28.64 46.74 10.00
N PRO A 159 -28.43 46.56 8.68
CA PRO A 159 -28.73 47.61 7.69
C PRO A 159 -30.22 48.01 7.71
N ALA A 160 -31.13 47.04 7.81
CA ALA A 160 -32.56 47.30 7.90
C ALA A 160 -33.00 47.86 9.28
N ALA A 161 -32.24 47.59 10.34
CA ALA A 161 -32.52 48.07 11.68
C ALA A 161 -32.17 49.55 11.88
N LEU A 162 -31.10 50.06 11.24
CA LEU A 162 -30.63 51.44 11.44
C LEU A 162 -31.73 52.50 11.13
N PRO A 163 -32.46 52.48 9.99
CA PRO A 163 -33.55 53.41 9.74
C PRO A 163 -34.71 53.30 10.74
N VAL A 164 -34.94 52.10 11.32
CA VAL A 164 -35.98 51.89 12.34
C VAL A 164 -35.53 52.43 13.70
N MET A 165 -34.26 52.24 14.06
CA MET A 165 -33.66 52.84 15.27
C MET A 165 -33.68 54.36 15.22
N ARG A 166 -33.36 54.99 14.06
CA ARG A 166 -33.53 56.44 13.85
C ARG A 166 -34.98 56.87 14.12
N LYS A 167 -35.97 56.17 13.53
CA LYS A 167 -37.41 56.45 13.73
C LYS A 167 -37.90 56.19 15.16
N ALA A 168 -37.24 55.31 15.90
CA ALA A 168 -37.49 55.05 17.33
C ALA A 168 -36.82 56.06 18.28
N GLY A 169 -36.15 57.10 17.75
CA GLY A 169 -35.51 58.15 18.54
C GLY A 169 -34.13 57.78 19.12
N MET A 170 -33.50 56.71 18.64
CA MET A 170 -32.16 56.32 19.09
C MET A 170 -31.08 57.16 18.41
N SER A 171 -30.18 57.74 19.20
CA SER A 171 -28.96 58.38 18.69
C SER A 171 -28.03 57.34 18.06
N LEU A 172 -27.53 57.64 16.86
CA LEU A 172 -26.53 56.83 16.16
C LEU A 172 -25.26 57.67 16.00
N ASN A 173 -24.13 57.15 16.45
CA ASN A 173 -22.84 57.85 16.39
C ASN A 173 -21.70 56.89 16.00
N ALA A 174 -20.48 57.44 15.87
CA ALA A 174 -19.30 56.67 15.49
C ALA A 174 -19.03 55.45 16.38
N TYR A 175 -19.39 55.47 17.67
CA TYR A 175 -19.25 54.31 18.56
C TYR A 175 -20.20 53.17 18.18
N THR A 176 -21.47 53.50 17.92
CA THR A 176 -22.49 52.56 17.47
C THR A 176 -22.15 51.93 16.12
N TYR A 177 -21.77 52.75 15.12
CA TYR A 177 -21.37 52.24 13.81
C TYR A 177 -20.10 51.37 13.86
N ASN A 178 -19.06 51.81 14.58
CA ASN A 178 -17.83 51.02 14.73
C ASN A 178 -18.08 49.70 15.48
N GLY A 179 -18.98 49.70 16.47
CA GLY A 179 -19.41 48.48 17.17
C GLY A 179 -20.13 47.51 16.23
N LEU A 180 -21.13 47.98 15.48
CA LEU A 180 -21.87 47.16 14.52
C LEU A 180 -20.96 46.58 13.44
N ILE A 181 -20.12 47.40 12.80
CA ILE A 181 -19.16 46.95 11.77
C ILE A 181 -18.22 45.87 12.34
N TYR A 182 -17.67 46.09 13.55
CA TYR A 182 -16.80 45.11 14.20
C TYR A 182 -17.50 43.77 14.49
N PHE A 183 -18.74 43.79 14.98
CA PHE A 183 -19.46 42.54 15.26
C PHE A 183 -19.95 41.85 13.99
N LEU A 184 -20.42 42.60 12.98
CA LEU A 184 -20.82 42.04 11.68
C LEU A 184 -19.66 41.30 11.02
N VAL A 185 -18.48 41.94 10.94
CA VAL A 185 -17.24 41.33 10.45
C VAL A 185 -16.83 40.11 11.29
N LYS A 186 -16.89 40.21 12.63
CA LYS A 186 -16.57 39.08 13.51
C LYS A 186 -17.53 37.90 13.32
N SER A 187 -18.75 38.13 12.85
CA SER A 187 -19.75 37.12 12.52
C SER A 187 -19.79 36.72 11.04
N GLY A 188 -18.90 37.27 10.18
CA GLY A 188 -18.83 36.95 8.75
C GLY A 188 -19.90 37.63 7.86
N PHE A 189 -20.62 38.63 8.38
CA PHE A 189 -21.61 39.43 7.65
C PHE A 189 -20.98 40.67 7.01
N ASP A 190 -19.91 40.46 6.23
CA ASP A 190 -19.03 41.55 5.76
C ASP A 190 -19.70 42.45 4.70
N ARG A 191 -20.66 41.90 3.93
CA ARG A 191 -21.47 42.69 2.99
C ARG A 191 -22.39 43.64 3.76
N GLU A 192 -23.11 43.09 4.74
CA GLU A 192 -23.98 43.85 5.62
C GLU A 192 -23.16 44.88 6.44
N ALA A 193 -21.89 44.60 6.78
CA ALA A 193 -20.96 45.58 7.38
C ALA A 193 -20.60 46.74 6.43
N MET A 194 -20.43 46.48 5.13
CA MET A 194 -20.22 47.52 4.11
C MET A 194 -21.47 48.36 3.87
N GLU A 195 -22.66 47.77 3.95
CA GLU A 195 -23.94 48.49 3.91
C GLU A 195 -24.10 49.41 5.14
N VAL A 196 -23.74 48.93 6.35
CA VAL A 196 -23.65 49.76 7.58
C VAL A 196 -22.58 50.87 7.47
N TYR A 197 -21.45 50.63 6.79
CA TYR A 197 -20.44 51.66 6.51
C TYR A 197 -20.96 52.77 5.58
N LYS A 198 -21.78 52.42 4.57
CA LYS A 198 -22.41 53.43 3.69
C LYS A 198 -23.41 54.29 4.45
N GLU A 199 -24.26 53.69 5.28
CA GLU A 199 -25.18 54.40 6.18
C GLU A 199 -24.42 55.32 7.17
N MET A 200 -23.26 54.91 7.69
CA MET A 200 -22.38 55.75 8.53
C MET A 200 -21.86 56.99 7.76
N VAL A 201 -21.51 56.78 6.49
CA VAL A 201 -21.01 57.81 5.58
C VAL A 201 -22.10 58.79 5.15
N GLU A 202 -23.31 58.31 4.92
CA GLU A 202 -24.49 59.11 4.53
C GLU A 202 -25.03 59.93 5.71
N ASP A 203 -24.98 59.41 6.94
CA ASP A 203 -25.20 60.18 8.19
C ASP A 203 -24.05 61.19 8.49
N GLY A 204 -23.07 61.35 7.59
CA GLY A 204 -22.01 62.36 7.67
C GLY A 204 -20.89 62.06 8.69
N ILE A 205 -20.84 60.85 9.23
CA ILE A 205 -19.89 60.49 10.29
C ILE A 205 -18.56 60.05 9.67
N VAL A 206 -17.47 60.78 9.97
CA VAL A 206 -16.13 60.47 9.48
C VAL A 206 -15.66 59.10 10.02
N PRO A 207 -15.35 58.11 9.15
CA PRO A 207 -14.87 56.81 9.61
C PRO A 207 -13.45 56.89 10.19
N SER A 208 -13.16 56.05 11.18
CA SER A 208 -11.85 56.03 11.85
C SER A 208 -10.86 55.10 11.13
N VAL A 209 -9.55 55.25 11.40
CA VAL A 209 -8.51 54.29 10.98
C VAL A 209 -8.91 52.86 11.36
N ARG A 210 -9.46 52.64 12.56
CA ARG A 210 -9.94 51.33 13.03
C ARG A 210 -11.12 50.81 12.20
N THR A 211 -12.00 51.68 11.73
CA THR A 211 -13.15 51.34 10.88
C THR A 211 -12.64 50.80 9.53
N TYR A 212 -11.73 51.54 8.89
CA TYR A 212 -11.07 51.11 7.66
C TYR A 212 -10.30 49.81 7.86
N SER A 213 -9.44 49.70 8.88
CA SER A 213 -8.66 48.47 9.12
C SER A 213 -9.53 47.23 9.35
N VAL A 214 -10.66 47.35 10.06
CA VAL A 214 -11.59 46.22 10.28
C VAL A 214 -12.23 45.76 8.96
N LEU A 215 -12.68 46.69 8.11
CA LEU A 215 -13.23 46.38 6.79
C LEU A 215 -12.15 45.81 5.84
N MET A 216 -10.96 46.41 5.81
CA MET A 216 -9.85 45.94 4.97
C MET A 216 -9.39 44.53 5.33
N VAL A 217 -9.39 44.16 6.62
CA VAL A 217 -9.14 42.76 7.05
C VAL A 217 -10.29 41.82 6.65
N ALA A 218 -11.54 42.28 6.72
CA ALA A 218 -12.71 41.51 6.33
C ALA A 218 -12.72 41.15 4.83
N PHE A 219 -12.66 42.17 3.98
CA PHE A 219 -12.64 42.01 2.53
C PHE A 219 -11.34 41.37 2.05
N GLY A 220 -10.22 41.62 2.74
CA GLY A 220 -8.96 40.91 2.52
C GLY A 220 -9.05 39.39 2.75
N LYS A 221 -9.74 38.94 3.81
CA LYS A 221 -10.02 37.50 4.01
C LYS A 221 -10.89 36.89 2.91
N ARG A 222 -11.78 37.68 2.29
CA ARG A 222 -12.56 37.27 1.12
C ARG A 222 -11.78 37.34 -0.21
N ARG A 223 -10.52 37.79 -0.19
CA ARG A 223 -9.67 38.09 -1.36
C ARG A 223 -10.28 39.15 -2.30
N ASP A 224 -11.15 40.01 -1.78
CA ASP A 224 -11.70 41.15 -2.54
C ASP A 224 -10.67 42.29 -2.54
N VAL A 225 -9.80 42.27 -3.57
CA VAL A 225 -8.71 43.22 -3.74
C VAL A 225 -9.22 44.64 -3.99
N ASP A 226 -10.21 44.78 -4.86
CA ASP A 226 -10.62 46.07 -5.38
C ASP A 226 -11.43 46.86 -4.34
N THR A 227 -12.22 46.20 -3.49
CA THR A 227 -12.82 46.83 -2.30
C THR A 227 -11.75 47.25 -1.29
N VAL A 228 -10.67 46.48 -1.10
CA VAL A 228 -9.57 46.84 -0.17
C VAL A 228 -8.75 48.03 -0.68
N LEU A 229 -8.46 48.08 -1.99
CA LEU A 229 -7.81 49.24 -2.63
C LEU A 229 -8.71 50.47 -2.63
N TRP A 230 -10.01 50.30 -2.86
CA TRP A 230 -10.99 51.38 -2.77
C TRP A 230 -11.07 51.94 -1.35
N LEU A 231 -11.13 51.09 -0.31
CA LEU A 231 -11.11 51.52 1.08
C LEU A 231 -9.85 52.32 1.44
N LEU A 232 -8.66 51.93 0.95
CA LEU A 232 -7.44 52.72 1.14
C LEU A 232 -7.52 54.09 0.43
N SER A 233 -8.06 54.13 -0.78
CA SER A 233 -8.19 55.36 -1.59
C SER A 233 -9.23 56.33 -0.99
N GLU A 234 -10.36 55.80 -0.50
CA GLU A 234 -11.42 56.53 0.20
C GLU A 234 -10.94 57.07 1.55
N MET A 235 -10.12 56.30 2.27
CA MET A 235 -9.45 56.70 3.50
C MET A 235 -8.51 57.90 3.25
N GLU A 236 -7.67 57.83 2.20
CA GLU A 236 -6.82 58.95 1.77
C GLU A 236 -7.66 60.17 1.33
N ALA A 237 -8.73 59.98 0.54
CA ALA A 237 -9.58 61.04 0.03
C ALA A 237 -10.36 61.80 1.13
N ARG A 238 -10.72 61.12 2.23
CA ARG A 238 -11.32 61.75 3.43
C ARG A 238 -10.29 62.36 4.39
N GLY A 239 -9.01 62.42 4.01
CA GLY A 239 -7.94 63.00 4.82
C GLY A 239 -7.51 62.16 6.03
N VAL A 240 -7.97 60.91 6.12
CA VAL A 240 -7.60 59.99 7.20
C VAL A 240 -6.28 59.32 6.81
N LYS A 241 -5.16 59.74 7.43
CA LYS A 241 -3.84 59.20 7.08
C LYS A 241 -3.76 57.68 7.32
N PRO A 242 -3.41 56.86 6.29
CA PRO A 242 -3.06 55.46 6.50
C PRO A 242 -1.84 55.31 7.41
N ASN A 243 -1.72 54.15 8.04
CA ASN A 243 -0.55 53.77 8.83
C ASN A 243 0.08 52.49 8.27
N VAL A 244 1.20 52.06 8.89
CA VAL A 244 1.89 50.78 8.57
C VAL A 244 0.88 49.65 8.38
N TYR A 245 0.02 49.41 9.37
CA TYR A 245 -0.96 48.31 9.36
C TYR A 245 -1.93 48.36 8.17
N SER A 246 -2.45 49.53 7.79
CA SER A 246 -3.29 49.68 6.59
C SER A 246 -2.55 49.28 5.31
N TYR A 247 -1.29 49.70 5.15
CA TYR A 247 -0.48 49.32 4.00
C TYR A 247 -0.07 47.84 4.03
N THR A 248 0.28 47.27 5.18
CA THR A 248 0.57 45.82 5.34
C THR A 248 -0.65 44.96 4.94
N ILE A 249 -1.88 45.41 5.21
CA ILE A 249 -3.10 44.72 4.75
C ILE A 249 -3.20 44.78 3.22
N CYS A 250 -3.03 45.94 2.59
CA CYS A 250 -3.06 46.05 1.13
C CYS A 250 -1.99 45.19 0.45
N ILE A 251 -0.75 45.22 0.94
CA ILE A 251 0.35 44.36 0.45
C ILE A 251 -0.03 42.88 0.56
N ARG A 252 -0.63 42.47 1.70
CA ARG A 252 -1.08 41.10 1.92
C ARG A 252 -2.14 40.66 0.91
N VAL A 253 -3.16 41.49 0.69
CA VAL A 253 -4.29 41.17 -0.20
C VAL A 253 -3.88 41.18 -1.67
N LEU A 254 -3.03 42.13 -2.08
CA LEU A 254 -2.47 42.20 -3.43
C LEU A 254 -1.62 40.97 -3.76
N GLY A 255 -0.71 40.59 -2.87
CA GLY A 255 0.13 39.42 -3.05
C GLY A 255 -0.69 38.11 -3.08
N GLN A 256 -1.69 37.96 -2.21
CA GLN A 256 -2.60 36.80 -2.21
C GLN A 256 -3.47 36.69 -3.47
N ALA A 257 -3.57 37.77 -4.25
CA ALA A 257 -4.20 37.82 -5.58
C ALA A 257 -3.18 37.89 -6.73
N ALA A 258 -1.91 37.58 -6.47
CA ALA A 258 -0.78 37.60 -7.41
C ALA A 258 -0.49 38.96 -8.10
N ARG A 259 -1.00 40.08 -7.57
CA ARG A 259 -0.77 41.45 -8.08
C ARG A 259 0.51 42.05 -7.51
N PHE A 260 1.64 41.37 -7.70
CA PHE A 260 2.93 41.69 -7.04
C PHE A 260 3.47 43.09 -7.38
N GLU A 261 3.41 43.51 -8.64
CA GLU A 261 3.83 44.86 -9.06
C GLU A 261 3.08 45.95 -8.29
N GLU A 262 1.79 45.73 -8.03
CA GLU A 262 1.00 46.65 -7.22
C GLU A 262 1.33 46.56 -5.73
N ALA A 263 1.70 45.39 -5.22
CA ALA A 263 2.18 45.25 -3.84
C ALA A 263 3.50 46.02 -3.62
N PHE A 264 4.44 45.92 -4.56
CA PHE A 264 5.67 46.73 -4.56
C PHE A 264 5.38 48.24 -4.73
N ARG A 265 4.43 48.60 -5.62
CA ARG A 265 3.95 49.99 -5.77
C ARG A 265 3.36 50.54 -4.47
N ILE A 266 2.60 49.73 -3.71
CA ILE A 266 2.06 50.13 -2.40
C ILE A 266 3.17 50.23 -1.33
N LEU A 267 4.17 49.34 -1.34
CA LEU A 267 5.34 49.44 -0.45
C LEU A 267 6.11 50.76 -0.69
N GLY A 268 6.39 51.10 -1.95
CA GLY A 268 7.00 52.38 -2.29
C GLY A 268 6.11 53.58 -1.92
N LYS A 269 4.78 53.49 -2.14
CA LYS A 269 3.83 54.54 -1.73
C LYS A 269 3.81 54.77 -0.21
N MET A 270 3.95 53.69 0.56
CA MET A 270 4.04 53.69 2.02
C MET A 270 5.31 54.41 2.52
N GLU A 271 6.46 54.15 1.90
CA GLU A 271 7.72 54.86 2.18
C GLU A 271 7.60 56.37 1.87
N HIS A 272 7.05 56.72 0.70
CA HIS A 272 6.82 58.12 0.30
C HIS A 272 5.80 58.85 1.20
N ALA A 273 4.87 58.12 1.83
CA ALA A 273 3.96 58.64 2.85
C ALA A 273 4.63 58.85 4.23
N GLY A 274 5.93 58.57 4.36
CA GLY A 274 6.69 58.69 5.62
C GLY A 274 6.49 57.52 6.59
N CYS A 275 5.79 56.47 6.18
CA CYS A 275 5.63 55.24 6.96
C CYS A 275 6.74 54.26 6.57
N LYS A 276 7.84 54.20 7.33
CA LYS A 276 8.88 53.18 7.10
C LYS A 276 8.27 51.77 7.25
N PRO A 277 8.53 50.84 6.31
CA PRO A 277 8.22 49.42 6.48
C PRO A 277 8.88 48.86 7.74
N ASP A 278 8.21 47.92 8.39
CA ASP A 278 8.72 47.17 9.55
C ASP A 278 9.04 45.72 9.17
N VAL A 279 9.67 44.98 10.09
CA VAL A 279 10.02 43.55 9.91
C VAL A 279 8.77 42.72 9.62
N VAL A 280 7.60 43.09 10.16
CA VAL A 280 6.31 42.44 9.87
C VAL A 280 5.89 42.67 8.42
N THR A 281 6.00 43.89 7.90
CA THR A 281 5.63 44.21 6.51
C THR A 281 6.55 43.51 5.51
N HIS A 282 7.86 43.49 5.77
CA HIS A 282 8.82 42.72 4.97
C HIS A 282 8.53 41.20 5.04
N THR A 283 8.35 40.63 6.23
CA THR A 283 8.09 39.18 6.41
C THR A 283 6.77 38.75 5.75
N VAL A 284 5.74 39.60 5.79
CA VAL A 284 4.47 39.36 5.07
C VAL A 284 4.69 39.34 3.56
N LEU A 285 5.48 40.27 3.02
CA LEU A 285 5.78 40.29 1.59
C LEU A 285 6.66 39.08 1.17
N ILE A 286 7.66 38.74 1.97
CA ILE A 286 8.52 37.55 1.78
C ILE A 286 7.68 36.27 1.75
N GLN A 287 6.83 36.04 2.76
CA GLN A 287 5.97 34.85 2.80
C GLN A 287 5.12 34.73 1.54
N ILE A 288 4.52 35.82 1.05
CA ILE A 288 3.60 35.75 -0.09
C ILE A 288 4.35 35.59 -1.43
N LEU A 289 5.55 36.16 -1.55
CA LEU A 289 6.43 35.89 -2.70
C LEU A 289 6.90 34.41 -2.69
N CYS A 290 7.20 33.87 -1.50
CA CYS A 290 7.49 32.45 -1.29
C CYS A 290 6.30 31.54 -1.64
N ASP A 291 5.09 31.85 -1.15
CA ASP A 291 3.84 31.12 -1.45
C ASP A 291 3.54 31.10 -2.97
N ALA A 292 3.92 32.18 -3.67
CA ALA A 292 3.77 32.33 -5.12
C ALA A 292 4.90 31.74 -5.96
N GLY A 293 5.93 31.13 -5.34
CA GLY A 293 7.11 30.62 -6.03
C GLY A 293 8.09 31.69 -6.56
N ARG A 294 7.85 32.98 -6.27
CA ARG A 294 8.73 34.12 -6.62
C ARG A 294 9.89 34.25 -5.62
N LEU A 295 10.66 33.18 -5.46
CA LEU A 295 11.69 33.07 -4.43
C LEU A 295 12.87 34.05 -4.63
N SER A 296 13.19 34.42 -5.88
CA SER A 296 14.17 35.46 -6.19
C SER A 296 13.78 36.80 -5.58
N ASP A 297 12.54 37.24 -5.82
CA ASP A 297 12.03 38.51 -5.30
C ASP A 297 11.93 38.50 -3.76
N ALA A 298 11.61 37.34 -3.17
CA ALA A 298 11.59 37.17 -1.71
C ALA A 298 12.98 37.38 -1.08
N LYS A 299 14.04 36.84 -1.70
CA LYS A 299 15.44 37.06 -1.26
C LYS A 299 15.86 38.51 -1.44
N ASP A 300 15.47 39.14 -2.54
CA ASP A 300 15.69 40.57 -2.79
C ASP A 300 15.10 41.44 -1.68
N VAL A 301 13.88 41.14 -1.24
CA VAL A 301 13.22 41.83 -0.11
C VAL A 301 13.92 41.55 1.22
N PHE A 302 14.36 40.30 1.46
CA PHE A 302 15.13 39.93 2.66
C PHE A 302 16.46 40.68 2.77
N TRP A 303 17.26 40.71 1.70
CA TRP A 303 18.54 41.43 1.70
C TRP A 303 18.35 42.95 1.79
N LYS A 304 17.31 43.52 1.14
CA LYS A 304 16.93 44.93 1.32
C LYS A 304 16.56 45.25 2.77
N MET A 305 15.81 44.38 3.46
CA MET A 305 15.52 44.55 4.88
C MET A 305 16.79 44.50 5.74
N LYS A 306 17.65 43.49 5.54
CA LYS A 306 18.91 43.33 6.30
C LYS A 306 19.91 44.47 6.05
N ALA A 307 19.85 45.13 4.90
CA ALA A 307 20.62 46.34 4.58
C ALA A 307 20.03 47.65 5.18
N SER A 308 18.83 47.61 5.78
CA SER A 308 18.08 48.80 6.23
C SER A 308 18.09 48.99 7.76
N ASP A 309 19.15 48.55 8.45
CA ASP A 309 19.26 48.42 9.93
C ASP A 309 18.14 47.57 10.58
N GLN A 310 17.35 46.82 9.79
CA GLN A 310 16.30 45.95 10.30
C GLN A 310 16.79 44.52 10.41
N LYS A 311 17.07 44.09 11.65
CA LYS A 311 17.39 42.69 11.95
C LYS A 311 16.16 41.80 11.61
N PRO A 312 16.29 40.78 10.74
CA PRO A 312 15.22 39.83 10.48
C PRO A 312 14.85 39.07 11.76
N ASP A 313 13.57 38.70 11.91
CA ASP A 313 13.16 37.85 13.02
C ASP A 313 13.30 36.35 12.66
N ARG A 314 13.18 35.48 13.67
CA ARG A 314 13.31 34.02 13.48
C ARG A 314 12.24 33.45 12.53
N VAL A 315 11.06 34.08 12.42
CA VAL A 315 10.02 33.66 11.47
C VAL A 315 10.45 34.00 10.04
N THR A 316 11.01 35.19 9.79
CA THR A 316 11.57 35.54 8.48
C THR A 316 12.60 34.50 8.00
N TYR A 317 13.51 34.08 8.90
CA TYR A 317 14.51 33.05 8.62
C TYR A 317 13.88 31.68 8.32
N ILE A 318 12.94 31.21 9.14
CA ILE A 318 12.30 29.89 8.96
C ILE A 318 11.48 29.85 7.67
N THR A 319 10.67 30.88 7.38
CA THR A 319 9.89 30.98 6.12
C THR A 319 10.79 30.88 4.88
N LEU A 320 11.96 31.51 4.91
CA LEU A 320 12.90 31.47 3.79
C LEU A 320 13.64 30.13 3.68
N LEU A 321 14.03 29.51 4.80
CA LEU A 321 14.66 28.19 4.82
C LEU A 321 13.71 27.11 4.29
N ASP A 322 12.47 27.08 4.78
CA ASP A 322 11.40 26.18 4.34
C ASP A 322 11.18 26.30 2.82
N LYS A 323 11.03 27.54 2.30
CA LYS A 323 10.81 27.74 0.87
C LYS A 323 12.04 27.49 -0.01
N CYS A 324 13.25 27.71 0.48
CA CYS A 324 14.48 27.33 -0.25
C CYS A 324 14.69 25.80 -0.26
N GLY A 325 14.21 25.10 0.78
CA GLY A 325 14.09 23.64 0.81
C GLY A 325 13.18 23.14 -0.33
N ASP A 326 11.95 23.65 -0.34
CA ASP A 326 10.89 23.33 -1.30
C ASP A 326 11.32 23.54 -2.76
N SER A 327 12.16 24.55 -3.01
CA SER A 327 12.66 24.91 -4.33
C SER A 327 13.95 24.20 -4.76
N GLY A 328 14.57 23.39 -3.90
CA GLY A 328 15.86 22.74 -4.19
C GLY A 328 17.07 23.68 -4.18
N ASP A 329 16.99 24.86 -3.56
CA ASP A 329 18.02 25.91 -3.66
C ASP A 329 19.13 25.74 -2.62
N SER A 330 20.06 24.83 -2.95
CA SER A 330 21.13 24.38 -2.04
C SER A 330 22.10 25.48 -1.59
N GLN A 331 22.29 26.53 -2.40
CA GLN A 331 23.18 27.63 -2.09
C GLN A 331 22.50 28.58 -1.10
N SER A 332 21.23 28.90 -1.35
CA SER A 332 20.48 29.86 -0.55
C SER A 332 20.18 29.34 0.86
N VAL A 333 19.91 28.05 1.03
CA VAL A 333 19.75 27.45 2.38
C VAL A 333 20.98 27.71 3.25
N ILE A 334 22.19 27.60 2.68
CA ILE A 334 23.44 27.85 3.41
C ILE A 334 23.68 29.35 3.63
N GLU A 335 23.41 30.21 2.64
CA GLU A 335 23.54 31.66 2.81
C GLU A 335 22.59 32.21 3.88
N ILE A 336 21.36 31.69 3.93
CA ILE A 336 20.35 32.05 4.94
C ILE A 336 20.74 31.50 6.31
N TRP A 337 21.27 30.26 6.42
CA TRP A 337 21.78 29.73 7.68
C TRP A 337 22.97 30.54 8.21
N ASN A 338 23.97 30.82 7.37
CA ASN A 338 25.13 31.63 7.75
C ASN A 338 24.70 33.04 8.22
N ALA A 339 23.69 33.63 7.55
CA ALA A 339 23.10 34.91 7.96
C ALA A 339 22.34 34.80 9.30
N MET A 340 21.73 33.66 9.61
CA MET A 340 21.02 33.36 10.85
C MET A 340 21.99 33.12 12.02
N GLU A 341 23.12 32.46 11.78
CA GLU A 341 24.21 32.28 12.75
C GLU A 341 24.91 33.61 13.07
N ALA A 342 25.23 34.42 12.06
CA ALA A 342 25.82 35.74 12.24
C ALA A 342 24.91 36.69 13.04
N ASP A 343 23.59 36.51 12.93
CA ASP A 343 22.59 37.23 13.73
C ASP A 343 22.38 36.61 15.13
N GLY A 344 23.03 35.50 15.46
CA GLY A 344 22.99 34.87 16.79
C GLY A 344 21.69 34.12 17.11
N TYR A 345 21.02 33.55 16.09
CA TYR A 345 19.79 32.76 16.28
C TYR A 345 20.02 31.23 16.35
N ASN A 346 21.26 30.77 16.49
CA ASN A 346 21.67 29.37 16.58
C ASN A 346 21.69 28.80 18.02
N ASP A 347 20.78 29.27 18.87
CA ASP A 347 20.66 28.91 20.29
C ASP A 347 19.54 27.89 20.59
N ASN A 348 18.82 27.40 19.58
CA ASN A 348 17.51 26.80 19.77
C ASN A 348 17.17 25.68 18.77
N ILE A 349 16.51 24.63 19.26
CA ILE A 349 16.06 23.43 18.53
C ILE A 349 15.29 23.78 17.25
N VAL A 350 14.43 24.80 17.28
CA VAL A 350 13.59 25.18 16.13
C VAL A 350 14.42 25.71 14.95
N ALA A 351 15.50 26.44 15.23
CA ALA A 351 16.39 26.97 14.19
C ALA A 351 17.17 25.84 13.49
N TYR A 352 17.81 24.98 14.29
CA TYR A 352 18.50 23.77 13.79
C TYR A 352 17.56 22.87 13.00
N THR A 353 16.35 22.63 13.49
CA THR A 353 15.42 21.70 12.83
C THR A 353 14.92 22.23 11.49
N ALA A 354 14.69 23.54 11.35
CA ALA A 354 14.33 24.15 10.07
C ALA A 354 15.45 23.99 9.02
N VAL A 355 16.72 24.12 9.42
CA VAL A 355 17.87 23.89 8.52
C VAL A 355 18.09 22.42 8.21
N VAL A 356 17.94 21.53 9.19
CA VAL A 356 18.01 20.07 8.97
C VAL A 356 16.95 19.62 7.98
N ASP A 357 15.70 20.10 8.10
CA ASP A 357 14.63 19.78 7.15
C ASP A 357 14.91 20.36 5.76
N ALA A 358 15.25 21.66 5.65
CA ALA A 358 15.59 22.29 4.38
C ALA A 358 16.77 21.59 3.66
N LEU A 359 17.86 21.28 4.35
CA LEU A 359 18.99 20.53 3.78
C LEU A 359 18.59 19.11 3.37
N CYS A 360 17.66 18.46 4.09
CA CYS A 360 17.10 17.16 3.69
C CYS A 360 16.19 17.26 2.47
N GLN A 361 15.39 18.32 2.32
CA GLN A 361 14.55 18.56 1.14
C GLN A 361 15.39 18.78 -0.12
N VAL A 362 16.50 19.53 -0.01
CA VAL A 362 17.46 19.73 -1.12
C VAL A 362 18.40 18.53 -1.33
N GLY A 363 18.38 17.53 -0.44
CA GLY A 363 19.19 16.31 -0.57
C GLY A 363 20.64 16.42 -0.08
N ARG A 364 21.06 17.52 0.56
CA ARG A 364 22.39 17.68 1.18
C ARG A 364 22.45 17.01 2.56
N ILE A 365 22.11 15.73 2.59
CA ILE A 365 21.83 14.96 3.81
C ILE A 365 23.08 14.78 4.71
N ASN A 366 24.27 14.72 4.14
CA ASN A 366 25.52 14.68 4.93
C ASN A 366 25.72 15.95 5.77
N GLU A 367 25.31 17.10 5.24
CA GLU A 367 25.38 18.39 5.94
C GLU A 367 24.22 18.54 6.92
N ALA A 368 23.02 18.07 6.56
CA ALA A 368 21.90 17.97 7.50
C ALA A 368 22.26 17.10 8.73
N PHE A 369 22.98 15.98 8.52
CA PHE A 369 23.49 15.14 9.59
C PHE A 369 24.57 15.86 10.41
N SER A 370 25.50 16.59 9.78
CA SER A 370 26.51 17.39 10.47
C SER A 370 25.88 18.46 11.37
N VAL A 371 24.88 19.19 10.87
CA VAL A 371 24.13 20.22 11.62
C VAL A 371 23.33 19.59 12.77
N PHE A 372 22.79 18.38 12.58
CA PHE A 372 22.08 17.64 13.64
C PHE A 372 23.02 17.11 14.75
N ASP A 373 24.24 16.66 14.40
CA ASP A 373 25.24 16.26 15.38
C ASP A 373 25.90 17.46 16.08
N GLU A 374 26.07 18.59 15.39
CA GLU A 374 26.50 19.85 16.01
C GLU A 374 25.50 20.32 17.09
N MET A 375 24.19 20.22 16.82
CA MET A 375 23.14 20.51 17.79
C MET A 375 23.31 19.66 19.06
N LYS A 376 23.58 18.34 18.92
CA LYS A 376 23.88 17.46 20.08
C LYS A 376 25.16 17.89 20.81
N GLN A 377 26.23 18.24 20.09
CA GLN A 377 27.51 18.66 20.66
C GLN A 377 27.39 19.97 21.46
N LYS A 378 26.52 20.89 21.02
CA LYS A 378 26.14 22.10 21.76
C LYS A 378 25.22 21.84 22.97
N GLY A 379 24.90 20.58 23.27
CA GLY A 379 24.03 20.18 24.38
C GLY A 379 22.53 20.40 24.12
N ILE A 380 22.15 20.79 22.90
CA ILE A 380 20.77 21.04 22.51
C ILE A 380 20.13 19.67 22.19
N SER A 381 19.23 19.22 23.07
CA SER A 381 18.58 17.92 22.94
C SER A 381 17.64 17.87 21.73
N PRO A 382 17.82 16.96 20.76
CA PRO A 382 16.97 16.90 19.57
C PRO A 382 15.53 16.50 19.91
N GLU A 383 14.56 17.26 19.39
CA GLU A 383 13.15 16.91 19.49
C GLU A 383 12.75 15.80 18.51
N GLN A 384 11.56 15.24 18.73
CA GLN A 384 10.99 14.23 17.84
C GLN A 384 10.85 14.70 16.39
N TYR A 385 10.58 15.99 16.18
CA TYR A 385 10.52 16.56 14.83
C TYR A 385 11.90 16.56 14.16
N SER A 386 12.96 16.94 14.88
CA SER A 386 14.35 16.92 14.40
C SER A 386 14.80 15.53 13.95
N TYR A 387 14.46 14.48 14.72
CA TYR A 387 14.69 13.09 14.31
C TYR A 387 13.87 12.71 13.07
N ASN A 388 12.58 13.06 13.02
CA ASN A 388 11.69 12.72 11.92
C ASN A 388 12.11 13.37 10.58
N SER A 389 12.53 14.63 10.58
CA SER A 389 13.05 15.34 9.39
C SER A 389 14.28 14.64 8.80
N LEU A 390 15.25 14.29 9.65
CA LEU A 390 16.49 13.63 9.20
C LEU A 390 16.26 12.17 8.77
N ILE A 391 15.37 11.44 9.44
CA ILE A 391 14.90 10.11 8.99
C ILE A 391 14.20 10.23 7.62
N SER A 392 13.33 11.23 7.43
CA SER A 392 12.67 11.51 6.16
C SER A 392 13.69 11.80 5.04
N GLY A 393 14.72 12.61 5.32
CA GLY A 393 15.84 12.88 4.41
C GLY A 393 16.58 11.61 3.98
N PHE A 394 17.08 10.82 4.94
CA PHE A 394 17.76 9.56 4.63
C PHE A 394 16.89 8.60 3.80
N LEU A 395 15.59 8.51 4.10
CA LEU A 395 14.65 7.67 3.34
C LEU A 395 14.31 8.24 1.95
N LYS A 396 14.37 9.57 1.73
CA LYS A 396 14.21 10.17 0.40
C LYS A 396 15.39 9.86 -0.54
N ALA A 397 16.58 9.61 -0.01
CA ALA A 397 17.79 9.28 -0.77
C ALA A 397 18.20 7.79 -0.70
N ASP A 398 17.26 6.88 -0.40
CA ASP A 398 17.45 5.42 -0.28
C ASP A 398 18.56 4.99 0.73
N MET A 399 19.01 5.87 1.62
CA MET A 399 20.01 5.60 2.67
C MET A 399 19.39 4.88 3.89
N PHE A 400 18.73 3.75 3.62
CA PHE A 400 17.89 3.04 4.58
C PHE A 400 18.61 2.66 5.89
N ASP A 401 19.86 2.18 5.82
CA ASP A 401 20.57 1.70 7.01
C ASP A 401 20.86 2.84 7.99
N ARG A 402 21.23 4.03 7.49
CA ARG A 402 21.39 5.25 8.31
C ARG A 402 20.07 5.71 8.92
N ALA A 403 18.96 5.62 8.18
CA ALA A 403 17.63 5.90 8.73
C ALA A 403 17.27 4.93 9.88
N LEU A 404 17.61 3.65 9.73
CA LEU A 404 17.35 2.62 10.74
C LEU A 404 18.26 2.73 11.97
N GLU A 405 19.54 3.04 11.79
CA GLU A 405 20.47 3.43 12.87
C GLU A 405 19.90 4.59 13.69
N LEU A 406 19.48 5.66 13.01
CA LEU A 406 18.94 6.86 13.64
C LEU A 406 17.60 6.60 14.37
N PHE A 407 16.73 5.76 13.79
CA PHE A 407 15.49 5.31 14.45
C PHE A 407 15.78 4.45 15.69
N ASN A 408 16.75 3.54 15.63
CA ASN A 408 17.14 2.71 16.77
C ASN A 408 17.77 3.57 17.89
N HIS A 409 18.59 4.56 17.53
CA HIS A 409 19.12 5.55 18.47
C HIS A 409 18.00 6.36 19.12
N MET A 410 17.04 6.88 18.34
CA MET A 410 15.86 7.59 18.84
C MET A 410 15.07 6.73 19.84
N ASN A 411 14.82 5.47 19.52
CA ASN A 411 14.06 4.53 20.35
C ASN A 411 14.80 4.03 21.61
N ALA A 412 16.10 4.28 21.74
CA ALA A 412 16.92 3.84 22.88
C ALA A 412 17.48 4.99 23.75
N HIS A 413 17.75 6.15 23.15
CA HIS A 413 18.42 7.30 23.78
C HIS A 413 17.73 8.65 23.51
N GLY A 414 16.58 8.66 22.82
CA GLY A 414 15.87 9.86 22.38
C GLY A 414 14.37 9.85 22.73
N PRO A 415 13.59 10.77 22.15
CA PRO A 415 12.14 10.81 22.35
C PRO A 415 11.45 9.61 21.68
N SER A 416 10.45 9.03 22.35
CA SER A 416 9.75 7.82 21.89
C SER A 416 9.11 8.01 20.51
N PRO A 417 9.36 7.12 19.51
CA PRO A 417 8.73 7.17 18.20
C PRO A 417 7.20 7.29 18.25
N ASN A 418 6.64 8.11 17.36
CA ASN A 418 5.19 8.32 17.23
C ASN A 418 4.67 7.71 15.92
N GLY A 419 3.35 7.82 15.69
CA GLY A 419 2.74 7.29 14.46
C GLY A 419 3.41 7.82 13.19
N TYR A 420 3.70 9.11 13.11
CA TYR A 420 4.39 9.71 11.96
C TYR A 420 5.79 9.11 11.73
N THR A 421 6.58 8.89 12.79
CA THR A 421 7.88 8.21 12.70
C THR A 421 7.75 6.83 12.05
N HIS A 422 6.70 6.06 12.37
CA HIS A 422 6.43 4.77 11.72
C HIS A 422 5.92 4.93 10.28
N VAL A 423 5.08 5.93 10.01
CA VAL A 423 4.55 6.22 8.66
C VAL A 423 5.66 6.52 7.65
N LEU A 424 6.74 7.22 8.05
CA LEU A 424 7.90 7.46 7.18
C LEU A 424 8.47 6.15 6.60
N PHE A 425 8.72 5.15 7.45
CA PHE A 425 9.22 3.83 7.02
C PHE A 425 8.17 3.04 6.23
N ILE A 426 6.89 3.08 6.60
CA ILE A 426 5.80 2.42 5.86
C ILE A 426 5.69 2.97 4.44
N ASN A 427 5.73 4.31 4.29
CA ASN A 427 5.64 5.00 3.01
C ASN A 427 6.89 4.74 2.15
N TYR A 428 8.10 4.74 2.75
CA TYR A 428 9.32 4.28 2.09
C TYR A 428 9.18 2.85 1.54
N TYR A 429 8.81 1.87 2.38
CA TYR A 429 8.59 0.49 1.91
C TYR A 429 7.49 0.39 0.84
N GLY A 430 6.51 1.29 0.82
CA GLY A 430 5.53 1.45 -0.27
C GLY A 430 6.13 1.96 -1.58
N LYS A 431 6.97 3.01 -1.51
CA LYS A 431 7.73 3.54 -2.67
C LYS A 431 8.71 2.49 -3.22
N SER A 432 9.40 1.72 -2.36
CA SER A 432 10.32 0.64 -2.76
C SER A 432 9.62 -0.71 -3.04
N GLY A 433 8.28 -0.79 -2.94
CA GLY A 433 7.49 -1.99 -3.27
C GLY A 433 7.56 -3.16 -2.28
N GLN A 434 8.23 -3.00 -1.13
CA GLN A 434 8.48 -4.04 -0.13
C GLN A 434 7.28 -4.21 0.83
N SER A 435 6.10 -4.52 0.29
CA SER A 435 4.82 -4.41 1.03
C SER A 435 4.71 -5.28 2.28
N LEU A 436 5.42 -6.40 2.37
CA LEU A 436 5.48 -7.21 3.60
C LEU A 436 6.16 -6.47 4.75
N LYS A 437 7.24 -5.71 4.50
CA LYS A 437 7.92 -4.91 5.54
C LYS A 437 7.10 -3.70 5.98
N ALA A 438 6.33 -3.10 5.06
CA ALA A 438 5.37 -2.04 5.39
C ALA A 438 4.33 -2.53 6.41
N ILE A 439 3.76 -3.72 6.18
CA ILE A 439 2.80 -4.35 7.11
C ILE A 439 3.49 -4.71 8.44
N GLN A 440 4.69 -5.29 8.41
CA GLN A 440 5.43 -5.60 9.65
C GLN A 440 5.69 -4.37 10.52
N ARG A 441 5.93 -3.18 9.94
CA ARG A 441 6.05 -1.93 10.71
C ARG A 441 4.70 -1.37 11.17
N TYR A 442 3.61 -1.58 10.44
CA TYR A 442 2.24 -1.26 10.89
C TYR A 442 1.80 -2.14 12.07
N GLU A 443 2.05 -3.45 12.00
CA GLU A 443 1.82 -4.37 13.13
C GLU A 443 2.70 -4.02 14.34
N HIS A 444 3.95 -3.61 14.12
CA HIS A 444 4.85 -3.16 15.20
C HIS A 444 4.38 -1.85 15.85
N MET A 445 3.84 -0.92 15.06
CA MET A 445 3.21 0.31 15.57
C MET A 445 1.99 -0.01 16.46
N LYS A 446 1.11 -0.92 16.00
CA LYS A 446 0.00 -1.46 16.81
C LYS A 446 0.49 -2.15 18.09
N SER A 447 1.54 -2.97 18.03
CA SER A 447 2.08 -3.68 19.21
C SER A 447 2.73 -2.77 20.25
N LYS A 448 3.07 -1.53 19.88
CA LYS A 448 3.51 -0.47 20.79
C LYS A 448 2.36 0.34 21.41
N GLY A 449 1.10 -0.01 21.12
CA GLY A 449 -0.09 0.71 21.61
C GLY A 449 -0.37 2.03 20.88
N ILE A 450 0.30 2.29 19.76
CA ILE A 450 0.08 3.50 18.95
C ILE A 450 -1.09 3.21 17.99
N VAL A 451 -2.22 3.88 18.21
CA VAL A 451 -3.41 3.76 17.35
C VAL A 451 -3.08 4.30 15.94
N PRO A 452 -3.29 3.52 14.86
CA PRO A 452 -3.11 4.00 13.49
C PRO A 452 -4.16 5.04 13.09
N ASP A 453 -3.73 6.05 12.33
CA ASP A 453 -4.61 7.03 11.70
C ASP A 453 -4.90 6.66 10.23
N VAL A 454 -5.75 7.47 9.57
CA VAL A 454 -6.07 7.31 8.14
C VAL A 454 -4.80 7.29 7.28
N VAL A 455 -3.79 8.08 7.65
CA VAL A 455 -2.55 8.25 6.87
C VAL A 455 -1.68 6.99 6.94
N ALA A 456 -1.51 6.41 8.13
CA ALA A 456 -0.84 5.12 8.32
C ALA A 456 -1.56 4.00 7.59
N GLY A 457 -2.89 3.94 7.69
CA GLY A 457 -3.74 3.03 6.93
C GLY A 457 -3.52 3.16 5.42
N ASN A 458 -3.67 4.37 4.88
CA ASN A 458 -3.51 4.65 3.45
C ASN A 458 -2.10 4.37 2.93
N ALA A 459 -1.05 4.60 3.72
CA ALA A 459 0.33 4.25 3.33
C ALA A 459 0.52 2.73 3.17
N VAL A 460 -0.08 1.92 4.06
CA VAL A 460 -0.08 0.44 3.94
C VAL A 460 -0.96 0.00 2.76
N LEU A 461 -2.16 0.57 2.60
CA LEU A 461 -3.07 0.26 1.49
C LEU A 461 -2.45 0.59 0.13
N TYR A 462 -1.74 1.71 -0.02
CA TYR A 462 -0.98 2.06 -1.22
C TYR A 462 0.09 1.01 -1.56
N SER A 463 0.87 0.59 -0.56
CA SER A 463 1.90 -0.45 -0.69
C SER A 463 1.28 -1.81 -1.12
N LEU A 464 0.15 -2.17 -0.52
CA LEU A 464 -0.61 -3.37 -0.83
C LEU A 464 -1.25 -3.33 -2.22
N ALA A 465 -1.83 -2.19 -2.62
CA ALA A 465 -2.39 -1.95 -3.95
C ALA A 465 -1.31 -2.03 -5.05
N ARG A 466 -0.09 -1.53 -4.78
CA ARG A 466 1.05 -1.71 -5.69
C ARG A 466 1.44 -3.20 -5.84
N SER A 467 1.38 -4.00 -4.78
CA SER A 467 1.69 -5.44 -4.82
C SER A 467 0.52 -6.38 -5.16
N GLY A 468 -0.71 -5.89 -5.28
CA GLY A 468 -1.91 -6.69 -5.57
C GLY A 468 -2.37 -7.64 -4.45
N ARG A 469 -1.90 -7.46 -3.20
CA ARG A 469 -2.17 -8.36 -2.07
C ARG A 469 -3.53 -8.08 -1.41
N LEU A 470 -4.60 -8.25 -2.18
CA LEU A 470 -5.97 -7.84 -1.84
C LEU A 470 -6.51 -8.42 -0.52
N GLY A 471 -6.19 -9.67 -0.18
CA GLY A 471 -6.60 -10.27 1.11
C GLY A 471 -6.03 -9.55 2.34
N MET A 472 -4.82 -8.99 2.24
CA MET A 472 -4.22 -8.19 3.30
C MET A 472 -4.73 -6.75 3.27
N ALA A 473 -4.99 -6.20 2.07
CA ALA A 473 -5.57 -4.86 1.92
C ALA A 473 -6.96 -4.79 2.55
N LYS A 474 -7.81 -5.80 2.30
CA LYS A 474 -9.12 -5.94 2.95
C LYS A 474 -9.03 -5.95 4.47
N ARG A 475 -8.06 -6.68 5.05
CA ARG A 475 -7.88 -6.72 6.50
C ARG A 475 -7.59 -5.32 7.06
N VAL A 476 -6.60 -4.60 6.50
CA VAL A 476 -6.24 -3.24 6.94
C VAL A 476 -7.42 -2.27 6.75
N PHE A 477 -8.16 -2.38 5.64
CA PHE A 477 -9.32 -1.52 5.37
C PHE A 477 -10.47 -1.73 6.37
N TYR A 478 -10.81 -2.98 6.70
CA TYR A 478 -11.82 -3.25 7.72
C TYR A 478 -11.32 -2.95 9.14
N GLU A 479 -10.04 -3.21 9.46
CA GLU A 479 -9.44 -2.81 10.74
C GLU A 479 -9.58 -1.29 11.01
N LEU A 480 -9.38 -0.43 10.00
CA LEU A 480 -9.60 1.02 10.13
C LEU A 480 -11.07 1.34 10.45
N LYS A 481 -11.99 0.70 9.73
CA LYS A 481 -13.44 0.88 9.90
C LYS A 481 -13.92 0.41 11.28
N ASP A 482 -13.41 -0.71 11.76
CA ASP A 482 -13.70 -1.29 13.08
C ASP A 482 -13.10 -0.44 14.22
N MET A 483 -11.97 0.24 13.98
CA MET A 483 -11.41 1.26 14.89
C MET A 483 -12.18 2.59 14.86
N GLY A 484 -13.30 2.68 14.13
CA GLY A 484 -14.13 3.89 14.02
C GLY A 484 -13.54 4.98 13.14
N VAL A 485 -12.48 4.68 12.39
CA VAL A 485 -11.84 5.60 11.45
C VAL A 485 -12.55 5.50 10.10
N SER A 486 -13.26 6.56 9.70
CA SER A 486 -13.95 6.61 8.40
C SER A 486 -12.93 6.57 7.25
N PRO A 487 -12.97 5.56 6.36
CA PRO A 487 -12.11 5.52 5.18
C PRO A 487 -12.39 6.72 4.26
N ASP A 488 -11.33 7.33 3.73
CA ASP A 488 -11.45 8.47 2.80
C ASP A 488 -11.50 8.00 1.33
N THR A 489 -11.68 8.93 0.39
CA THR A 489 -11.66 8.60 -1.05
C THR A 489 -10.35 7.87 -1.42
N ILE A 490 -9.21 8.24 -0.83
CA ILE A 490 -7.91 7.61 -1.10
C ILE A 490 -7.91 6.13 -0.66
N SER A 491 -8.50 5.81 0.50
CA SER A 491 -8.68 4.43 0.96
C SER A 491 -9.47 3.60 -0.07
N TYR A 492 -10.60 4.12 -0.56
CA TYR A 492 -11.40 3.45 -1.59
C TYR A 492 -10.65 3.35 -2.93
N THR A 493 -9.94 4.39 -3.37
CA THR A 493 -9.09 4.35 -4.58
C THR A 493 -8.02 3.27 -4.48
N MET A 494 -7.37 3.11 -3.32
CA MET A 494 -6.35 2.07 -3.12
C MET A 494 -6.96 0.67 -3.09
N MET A 495 -8.15 0.49 -2.51
CA MET A 495 -8.87 -0.79 -2.53
C MET A 495 -9.28 -1.19 -3.96
N ILE A 496 -9.90 -0.28 -4.71
CA ILE A 496 -10.30 -0.50 -6.12
C ILE A 496 -9.07 -0.77 -6.99
N LYS A 497 -7.96 -0.06 -6.77
CA LYS A 497 -6.66 -0.31 -7.46
C LYS A 497 -6.03 -1.66 -7.08
N CYS A 498 -6.25 -2.15 -5.86
CA CYS A 498 -5.85 -3.50 -5.46
C CYS A 498 -6.71 -4.56 -6.15
N CYS A 499 -8.02 -4.35 -6.24
CA CYS A 499 -8.95 -5.19 -7.03
C CYS A 499 -8.57 -5.23 -8.53
N SER A 500 -8.17 -4.09 -9.12
CA SER A 500 -7.64 -4.00 -10.49
C SER A 500 -6.42 -4.91 -10.73
N LYS A 501 -5.53 -5.03 -9.74
CA LYS A 501 -4.37 -5.94 -9.83
C LYS A 501 -4.73 -7.40 -9.56
N ALA A 502 -5.73 -7.66 -8.73
CA ALA A 502 -6.23 -9.00 -8.43
C ALA A 502 -7.31 -9.50 -9.42
N ALA A 503 -7.63 -8.72 -10.47
CA ALA A 503 -8.67 -8.99 -11.46
C ALA A 503 -10.08 -9.26 -10.88
N LYS A 504 -10.40 -8.68 -9.71
CA LYS A 504 -11.69 -8.90 -9.03
C LYS A 504 -12.70 -7.78 -9.29
N ALA A 505 -13.53 -7.95 -10.33
CA ALA A 505 -14.57 -7.01 -10.71
C ALA A 505 -15.61 -6.75 -9.61
N ASP A 506 -16.22 -7.79 -9.05
CA ASP A 506 -17.31 -7.66 -8.06
C ASP A 506 -16.88 -6.94 -6.79
N GLU A 507 -15.65 -7.21 -6.33
CA GLU A 507 -15.10 -6.53 -5.15
C GLU A 507 -14.83 -5.04 -5.43
N ALA A 508 -14.40 -4.68 -6.65
CA ALA A 508 -14.22 -3.28 -7.05
C ALA A 508 -15.56 -2.52 -7.15
N VAL A 509 -16.58 -3.14 -7.74
CA VAL A 509 -17.94 -2.55 -7.85
C VAL A 509 -18.54 -2.35 -6.46
N ASN A 510 -18.42 -3.33 -5.56
CA ASN A 510 -18.91 -3.22 -4.19
C ASN A 510 -18.23 -2.08 -3.42
N PHE A 511 -16.90 -1.94 -3.50
CA PHE A 511 -16.21 -0.80 -2.87
C PHE A 511 -16.58 0.55 -3.49
N PHE A 512 -16.86 0.61 -4.79
CA PHE A 512 -17.34 1.83 -5.44
C PHE A 512 -18.75 2.21 -4.99
N SER A 513 -19.68 1.25 -4.90
CA SER A 513 -21.02 1.48 -4.36
C SER A 513 -20.98 1.88 -2.88
N GLU A 514 -20.09 1.30 -2.06
CA GLU A 514 -19.90 1.70 -0.67
C GLU A 514 -19.36 3.15 -0.56
N MET A 515 -18.38 3.53 -1.39
CA MET A 515 -17.83 4.89 -1.45
C MET A 515 -18.93 5.93 -1.77
N VAL A 516 -19.79 5.64 -2.76
CA VAL A 516 -20.91 6.50 -3.15
C VAL A 516 -21.99 6.57 -2.06
N GLN A 517 -22.33 5.44 -1.43
CA GLN A 517 -23.29 5.41 -0.31
C GLN A 517 -22.80 6.19 0.92
N ASN A 518 -21.49 6.20 1.17
CA ASN A 518 -20.85 6.99 2.23
C ASN A 518 -20.64 8.47 1.83
N GLY A 519 -21.17 8.93 0.68
CA GLY A 519 -21.15 10.33 0.26
C GLY A 519 -19.78 10.84 -0.22
N SER A 520 -18.81 9.95 -0.46
CA SER A 520 -17.52 10.34 -1.03
C SER A 520 -17.63 10.53 -2.53
N VAL A 521 -17.28 11.72 -3.02
CA VAL A 521 -17.31 12.05 -4.46
C VAL A 521 -16.24 11.22 -5.18
N PRO A 522 -16.59 10.45 -6.24
CA PRO A 522 -15.61 9.78 -7.09
C PRO A 522 -14.71 10.79 -7.80
N ASP A 523 -13.41 10.53 -7.83
CA ASP A 523 -12.50 11.20 -8.77
C ASP A 523 -12.36 10.39 -10.08
N VAL A 524 -11.73 11.01 -11.08
CA VAL A 524 -11.48 10.37 -12.39
C VAL A 524 -10.54 9.16 -12.26
N LEU A 525 -9.67 9.11 -11.25
CA LEU A 525 -8.72 8.02 -11.03
C LEU A 525 -9.41 6.76 -10.48
N VAL A 526 -10.41 6.91 -9.60
CA VAL A 526 -11.29 5.83 -9.14
C VAL A 526 -12.02 5.22 -10.32
N VAL A 527 -12.70 6.06 -11.13
CA VAL A 527 -13.53 5.54 -12.22
C VAL A 527 -12.66 4.91 -13.33
N ASN A 528 -11.51 5.49 -13.68
CA ASN A 528 -10.57 4.85 -14.60
C ASN A 528 -10.02 3.52 -14.04
N SER A 529 -9.71 3.45 -12.74
CA SER A 529 -9.29 2.20 -12.09
C SER A 529 -10.39 1.13 -12.11
N LEU A 530 -11.66 1.54 -11.95
CA LEU A 530 -12.81 0.66 -12.00
C LEU A 530 -13.12 0.18 -13.43
N ILE A 531 -13.05 1.06 -14.43
CA ILE A 531 -13.21 0.73 -15.86
C ILE A 531 -12.19 -0.32 -16.30
N ASP A 532 -10.89 -0.14 -16.01
CA ASP A 532 -9.87 -1.16 -16.30
C ASP A 532 -10.12 -2.49 -15.54
N THR A 533 -10.66 -2.42 -14.31
CA THR A 533 -11.03 -3.63 -13.55
C THR A 533 -12.21 -4.37 -14.16
N LEU A 534 -13.22 -3.66 -14.67
CA LEU A 534 -14.38 -4.24 -15.34
C LEU A 534 -13.99 -4.89 -16.68
N TYR A 535 -13.14 -4.24 -17.48
CA TYR A 535 -12.61 -4.87 -18.70
C TYR A 535 -11.71 -6.07 -18.41
N LYS A 536 -10.93 -6.08 -17.31
CA LYS A 536 -10.23 -7.29 -16.84
C LYS A 536 -11.17 -8.41 -16.44
N GLY A 537 -12.34 -8.08 -15.92
CA GLY A 537 -13.42 -9.02 -15.59
C GLY A 537 -14.37 -9.37 -16.73
N GLY A 538 -14.11 -8.90 -17.97
CA GLY A 538 -14.97 -9.17 -19.14
C GLY A 538 -16.33 -8.46 -19.12
N ARG A 539 -16.47 -7.35 -18.37
CA ARG A 539 -17.73 -6.64 -18.10
C ARG A 539 -17.78 -5.25 -18.76
N GLY A 540 -17.38 -5.15 -20.03
CA GLY A 540 -17.32 -3.86 -20.76
C GLY A 540 -18.65 -3.10 -20.86
N HIS A 541 -19.80 -3.78 -20.77
CA HIS A 541 -21.11 -3.10 -20.72
C HIS A 541 -21.25 -2.19 -19.49
N GLU A 542 -20.84 -2.65 -18.31
CA GLU A 542 -20.87 -1.84 -17.08
C GLU A 542 -19.82 -0.73 -17.10
N ALA A 543 -18.67 -0.97 -17.75
CA ALA A 543 -17.66 0.05 -17.99
C ALA A 543 -18.19 1.19 -18.89
N TRP A 544 -18.96 0.87 -19.92
CA TRP A 544 -19.68 1.85 -20.74
C TRP A 544 -20.76 2.59 -19.96
N GLN A 545 -21.55 1.90 -19.12
CA GLN A 545 -22.54 2.57 -18.26
C GLN A 545 -21.87 3.58 -17.31
N LEU A 546 -20.73 3.24 -16.71
CA LEU A 546 -19.95 4.18 -15.89
C LEU A 546 -19.42 5.37 -16.69
N PHE A 547 -19.00 5.18 -17.95
CA PHE A 547 -18.56 6.28 -18.82
C PHE A 547 -19.71 7.23 -19.19
N HIS A 548 -20.92 6.72 -19.42
CA HIS A 548 -22.10 7.57 -19.59
C HIS A 548 -22.46 8.29 -18.27
N GLN A 549 -22.40 7.61 -17.13
CA GLN A 549 -22.63 8.21 -15.82
C GLN A 549 -21.60 9.32 -15.47
N LEU A 550 -20.34 9.22 -15.90
CA LEU A 550 -19.36 10.33 -15.79
C LEU A 550 -19.88 11.60 -16.49
N LYS A 551 -20.35 11.46 -17.74
CA LYS A 551 -20.90 12.57 -18.54
C LYS A 551 -22.17 13.15 -17.87
N GLU A 552 -23.04 12.31 -17.30
CA GLU A 552 -24.23 12.76 -16.54
C GLU A 552 -23.87 13.46 -15.21
N MET A 553 -22.87 12.97 -14.48
CA MET A 553 -22.34 13.57 -13.25
C MET A 553 -21.54 14.85 -13.48
N LYS A 554 -21.37 15.29 -14.74
CA LYS A 554 -20.54 16.44 -15.16
C LYS A 554 -19.06 16.32 -14.76
N ILE A 555 -18.56 15.09 -14.67
CA ILE A 555 -17.13 14.82 -14.49
C ILE A 555 -16.53 14.68 -15.89
N GLU A 556 -15.74 15.69 -16.32
CA GLU A 556 -15.15 15.72 -17.66
C GLU A 556 -14.16 14.54 -17.85
N PRO A 557 -14.35 13.67 -18.86
CA PRO A 557 -13.42 12.58 -19.14
C PRO A 557 -12.07 13.09 -19.63
N THR A 558 -10.99 12.65 -18.99
CA THR A 558 -9.62 13.00 -19.38
C THR A 558 -9.11 12.12 -20.52
N ASP A 559 -7.97 12.47 -21.11
CA ASP A 559 -7.22 11.62 -22.04
C ASP A 559 -6.94 10.23 -21.46
N GLY A 560 -6.61 10.15 -20.17
CA GLY A 560 -6.48 8.90 -19.41
C GLY A 560 -7.76 8.06 -19.36
N THR A 561 -8.95 8.69 -19.37
CA THR A 561 -10.24 7.99 -19.42
C THR A 561 -10.47 7.38 -20.80
N TYR A 562 -10.29 8.15 -21.88
CA TYR A 562 -10.37 7.63 -23.25
C TYR A 562 -9.33 6.53 -23.50
N ASN A 563 -8.08 6.70 -23.08
CA ASN A 563 -7.02 5.69 -23.21
C ASN A 563 -7.36 4.39 -22.44
N THR A 564 -8.02 4.49 -21.28
CA THR A 564 -8.46 3.31 -20.51
C THR A 564 -9.58 2.56 -21.25
N LEU A 565 -10.56 3.28 -21.82
CA LEU A 565 -11.63 2.69 -22.63
C LEU A 565 -11.10 2.05 -23.92
N LEU A 566 -10.21 2.73 -24.65
CA LEU A 566 -9.55 2.20 -25.85
C LEU A 566 -8.80 0.89 -25.54
N SER A 567 -8.01 0.86 -24.46
CA SER A 567 -7.31 -0.36 -24.00
C SER A 567 -8.28 -1.47 -23.59
N GLY A 568 -9.43 -1.12 -23.01
CA GLY A 568 -10.50 -2.06 -22.64
C GLY A 568 -11.15 -2.71 -23.85
N LEU A 569 -11.64 -1.90 -24.80
CA LEU A 569 -12.22 -2.34 -26.06
C LEU A 569 -11.24 -3.17 -26.90
N GLY A 570 -9.95 -2.83 -26.85
CA GLY A 570 -8.87 -3.62 -27.44
C GLY A 570 -8.70 -5.02 -26.85
N ARG A 571 -9.03 -5.23 -25.56
CA ARG A 571 -9.05 -6.57 -24.92
C ARG A 571 -10.32 -7.36 -25.29
N GLU A 572 -11.43 -6.68 -25.53
CA GLU A 572 -12.68 -7.31 -26.02
C GLU A 572 -12.67 -7.59 -27.54
N GLY A 573 -11.62 -7.19 -28.26
CA GLY A 573 -11.49 -7.39 -29.71
C GLY A 573 -12.33 -6.45 -30.58
N LYS A 574 -12.96 -5.42 -29.99
CA LYS A 574 -13.95 -4.55 -30.65
C LYS A 574 -13.33 -3.42 -31.45
N VAL A 575 -12.50 -3.76 -32.44
CA VAL A 575 -11.71 -2.79 -33.24
C VAL A 575 -12.56 -1.65 -33.84
N LYS A 576 -13.81 -1.93 -34.27
CA LYS A 576 -14.71 -0.90 -34.80
C LYS A 576 -15.11 0.16 -33.76
N GLU A 577 -15.33 -0.24 -32.51
CA GLU A 577 -15.63 0.67 -31.40
C GLU A 577 -14.37 1.47 -30.99
N VAL A 578 -13.18 0.86 -31.07
CA VAL A 578 -11.90 1.55 -30.86
C VAL A 578 -11.69 2.69 -31.86
N ILE A 579 -11.99 2.47 -33.14
CA ILE A 579 -11.87 3.50 -34.19
C ILE A 579 -12.89 4.62 -33.97
N HIS A 580 -14.16 4.29 -33.73
CA HIS A 580 -15.20 5.29 -33.44
C HIS A 580 -14.88 6.13 -32.19
N LEU A 581 -14.33 5.52 -31.13
CA LEU A 581 -13.95 6.24 -29.92
C LEU A 581 -12.73 7.16 -30.13
N LEU A 582 -11.79 6.78 -31.01
CA LEU A 582 -10.70 7.67 -31.44
C LEU A 582 -11.22 8.85 -32.27
N GLU A 583 -12.26 8.65 -33.08
CA GLU A 583 -12.94 9.71 -33.84
C GLU A 583 -13.74 10.64 -32.92
N GLU A 584 -14.47 10.11 -31.93
CA GLU A 584 -15.11 10.89 -30.86
C GLU A 584 -14.07 11.78 -30.15
N MET A 585 -12.96 11.19 -29.69
CA MET A 585 -11.87 11.92 -29.04
C MET A 585 -11.27 13.00 -29.97
N SER A 586 -11.07 12.68 -31.25
CA SER A 586 -10.57 13.63 -32.27
C SER A 586 -11.52 14.81 -32.54
N SER A 587 -12.81 14.66 -32.25
CA SER A 587 -13.82 15.74 -32.32
C SER A 587 -14.01 16.49 -31.01
N SER A 588 -13.35 16.05 -29.93
CA SER A 588 -13.44 16.63 -28.59
C SER A 588 -12.41 17.74 -28.35
N ILE A 589 -12.48 18.39 -27.18
CA ILE A 589 -11.48 19.37 -26.71
C ILE A 589 -10.11 18.69 -26.45
N TYR A 590 -10.08 17.38 -26.21
CA TYR A 590 -8.89 16.61 -25.86
C TYR A 590 -8.34 15.87 -27.08
N LEU A 591 -7.40 16.51 -27.80
CA LEU A 591 -6.76 15.92 -28.98
C LEU A 591 -5.99 14.62 -28.64
N PRO A 592 -6.08 13.56 -29.48
CA PRO A 592 -5.29 12.34 -29.33
C PRO A 592 -3.79 12.61 -29.27
N ASN A 593 -3.12 12.09 -28.22
CA ASN A 593 -1.68 12.23 -28.01
C ASN A 593 -0.93 10.94 -28.40
N ILE A 594 0.41 10.94 -28.31
CA ILE A 594 1.25 9.78 -28.66
C ILE A 594 0.86 8.53 -27.83
N ILE A 595 0.44 8.70 -26.58
CA ILE A 595 -0.02 7.59 -25.72
C ILE A 595 -1.35 7.02 -26.24
N THR A 596 -2.27 7.88 -26.70
CA THR A 596 -3.53 7.48 -27.35
C THR A 596 -3.27 6.67 -28.60
N TYR A 597 -2.42 7.16 -29.51
CA TYR A 597 -2.08 6.43 -30.73
C TYR A 597 -1.36 5.11 -30.42
N ASN A 598 -0.38 5.09 -29.52
CA ASN A 598 0.30 3.85 -29.12
C ASN A 598 -0.67 2.83 -28.50
N THR A 599 -1.66 3.28 -27.73
CA THR A 599 -2.73 2.42 -27.22
C THR A 599 -3.57 1.82 -28.36
N VAL A 600 -3.95 2.63 -29.36
CA VAL A 600 -4.71 2.14 -30.53
C VAL A 600 -3.88 1.19 -31.40
N LEU A 601 -2.58 1.49 -31.63
CA LEU A 601 -1.65 0.59 -32.33
C LEU A 601 -1.53 -0.76 -31.63
N ASP A 602 -1.41 -0.77 -30.30
CA ASP A 602 -1.37 -1.99 -29.48
C ASP A 602 -2.69 -2.78 -29.58
N CYS A 603 -3.83 -2.11 -29.58
CA CYS A 603 -5.14 -2.73 -29.76
C CYS A 603 -5.31 -3.35 -31.16
N LEU A 604 -4.89 -2.67 -32.23
CA LEU A 604 -4.93 -3.17 -33.60
C LEU A 604 -3.98 -4.37 -33.78
N CYS A 605 -2.73 -4.26 -33.32
CA CYS A 605 -1.73 -5.31 -33.40
C CYS A 605 -2.07 -6.54 -32.55
N LYS A 606 -2.76 -6.37 -31.42
CA LYS A 606 -3.25 -7.50 -30.62
C LYS A 606 -4.41 -8.24 -31.29
N ASN A 607 -5.25 -7.55 -32.06
CA ASN A 607 -6.43 -8.14 -32.69
C ASN A 607 -6.22 -8.64 -34.13
N GLY A 608 -5.01 -8.51 -34.69
CA GLY A 608 -4.70 -9.01 -36.05
C GLY A 608 -5.10 -8.05 -37.17
N GLU A 609 -5.20 -6.75 -36.86
CA GLU A 609 -5.50 -5.68 -37.81
C GLU A 609 -4.23 -4.84 -38.08
N VAL A 610 -3.09 -5.51 -38.28
CA VAL A 610 -1.76 -4.85 -38.35
C VAL A 610 -1.63 -3.95 -39.58
N ASN A 611 -2.37 -4.19 -40.66
CA ASN A 611 -2.42 -3.26 -41.81
C ASN A 611 -2.99 -1.89 -41.39
N TYR A 612 -4.11 -1.86 -40.67
CA TYR A 612 -4.65 -0.63 -40.11
C TYR A 612 -3.70 0.01 -39.09
N ALA A 613 -2.89 -0.78 -38.36
CA ALA A 613 -1.87 -0.24 -37.48
C ALA A 613 -0.73 0.46 -38.25
N ILE A 614 -0.31 -0.09 -39.39
CA ILE A 614 0.70 0.52 -40.28
C ILE A 614 0.16 1.82 -40.88
N ASP A 615 -1.07 1.82 -41.40
CA ASP A 615 -1.71 3.02 -41.95
C ASP A 615 -1.91 4.09 -40.87
N MET A 616 -2.29 3.68 -39.64
CA MET A 616 -2.40 4.57 -38.49
C MET A 616 -1.04 5.20 -38.14
N LEU A 617 0.05 4.42 -38.10
CA LEU A 617 1.41 4.89 -37.83
C LEU A 617 1.87 5.97 -38.82
N TYR A 618 1.59 5.80 -40.12
CA TYR A 618 1.83 6.84 -41.11
C TYR A 618 0.91 8.05 -40.89
N SER A 619 -0.38 7.83 -40.58
CA SER A 619 -1.35 8.91 -40.35
C SER A 619 -1.04 9.79 -39.13
N MET A 620 -0.37 9.25 -38.09
CA MET A 620 0.08 10.03 -36.92
C MET A 620 0.90 11.24 -37.34
N THR A 621 1.86 11.04 -38.26
CA THR A 621 2.74 12.10 -38.78
C THR A 621 1.93 13.17 -39.52
N ALA A 622 0.94 12.76 -40.31
CA ALA A 622 0.04 13.68 -41.02
C ALA A 622 -0.92 14.44 -40.08
N LYS A 623 -1.23 13.87 -38.90
CA LYS A 623 -2.01 14.50 -37.82
C LYS A 623 -1.15 15.27 -36.80
N GLY A 624 0.14 15.52 -37.11
CA GLY A 624 1.04 16.32 -36.27
C GLY A 624 1.66 15.60 -35.07
N CYS A 625 1.46 14.28 -34.92
CA CYS A 625 2.12 13.46 -33.90
C CYS A 625 3.28 12.68 -34.50
N THR A 626 4.52 12.99 -34.12
CA THR A 626 5.70 12.19 -34.51
C THR A 626 5.69 10.83 -33.78
N PRO A 627 5.72 9.69 -34.48
CA PRO A 627 5.83 8.38 -33.84
C PRO A 627 7.12 8.24 -33.02
N ASP A 628 7.04 7.57 -31.87
CA ASP A 628 8.18 7.31 -31.00
C ASP A 628 8.68 5.85 -31.14
N LEU A 629 9.74 5.50 -30.40
CA LEU A 629 10.24 4.11 -30.37
C LEU A 629 9.15 3.13 -29.93
N SER A 630 8.26 3.51 -29.01
CA SER A 630 7.11 2.70 -28.61
C SER A 630 6.13 2.47 -29.76
N SER A 631 5.82 3.50 -30.57
CA SER A 631 4.97 3.36 -31.77
C SER A 631 5.54 2.31 -32.74
N TYR A 632 6.83 2.43 -33.09
CA TYR A 632 7.50 1.50 -33.99
C TYR A 632 7.60 0.09 -33.39
N ASN A 633 8.00 -0.04 -32.12
CA ASN A 633 8.11 -1.32 -31.42
C ASN A 633 6.75 -2.05 -31.36
N THR A 634 5.64 -1.31 -31.19
CA THR A 634 4.28 -1.86 -31.15
C THR A 634 3.85 -2.43 -32.52
N VAL A 635 4.09 -1.70 -33.61
CA VAL A 635 3.77 -2.20 -34.97
C VAL A 635 4.70 -3.35 -35.38
N MET A 636 5.99 -3.29 -35.00
CA MET A 636 6.92 -4.40 -35.23
C MET A 636 6.53 -5.66 -34.42
N TYR A 637 6.00 -5.51 -33.20
CA TYR A 637 5.42 -6.62 -32.44
C TYR A 637 4.19 -7.22 -33.13
N GLY A 638 3.31 -6.40 -33.69
CA GLY A 638 2.16 -6.85 -34.49
C GLY A 638 2.58 -7.64 -35.74
N LEU A 639 3.48 -7.08 -36.55
CA LEU A 639 4.06 -7.76 -37.72
C LEU A 639 4.76 -9.08 -37.36
N VAL A 640 5.46 -9.12 -36.22
CA VAL A 640 6.05 -10.34 -35.64
C VAL A 640 5.00 -11.37 -35.22
N LYS A 641 3.81 -10.93 -34.76
CA LYS A 641 2.71 -11.82 -34.36
C LYS A 641 1.99 -12.45 -35.56
N GLU A 642 1.93 -11.75 -36.69
CA GLU A 642 1.41 -12.25 -37.97
C GLU A 642 2.47 -13.03 -38.79
N ASP A 643 3.63 -13.36 -38.21
CA ASP A 643 4.79 -13.97 -38.87
C ASP A 643 5.34 -13.19 -40.11
N ARG A 644 5.03 -11.88 -40.22
CA ARG A 644 5.41 -10.98 -41.34
C ARG A 644 6.80 -10.33 -41.14
N PHE A 645 7.81 -11.17 -40.87
CA PHE A 645 9.14 -10.71 -40.43
C PHE A 645 9.86 -9.75 -41.40
N ASN A 646 9.70 -9.94 -42.71
CA ASN A 646 10.30 -9.07 -43.72
C ASN A 646 9.77 -7.63 -43.64
N GLU A 647 8.51 -7.44 -43.26
CA GLU A 647 7.91 -6.12 -43.06
C GLU A 647 8.33 -5.53 -41.72
N ALA A 648 8.45 -6.35 -40.67
CA ALA A 648 9.03 -5.92 -39.40
C ALA A 648 10.47 -5.41 -39.57
N PHE A 649 11.30 -6.09 -40.37
CA PHE A 649 12.66 -5.63 -40.68
C PHE A 649 12.67 -4.35 -41.51
N ARG A 650 11.78 -4.20 -42.50
CA ARG A 650 11.60 -2.93 -43.24
C ARG A 650 11.22 -1.79 -42.30
N MET A 651 10.34 -2.04 -41.33
CA MET A 651 9.91 -1.06 -40.35
C MET A 651 11.05 -0.67 -39.39
N PHE A 652 11.87 -1.63 -38.95
CA PHE A 652 13.13 -1.36 -38.22
C PHE A 652 14.09 -0.49 -39.05
N CYS A 653 14.28 -0.79 -40.33
CA CYS A 653 15.09 0.01 -41.25
C CYS A 653 14.51 1.39 -41.57
N GLN A 654 13.20 1.60 -41.40
CA GLN A 654 12.57 2.93 -41.47
C GLN A 654 12.77 3.70 -40.16
N MET A 655 12.53 3.06 -39.01
CA MET A 655 12.77 3.62 -37.67
C MET A 655 14.22 4.12 -37.54
N LYS A 656 15.21 3.32 -37.98
CA LYS A 656 16.65 3.65 -37.99
C LYS A 656 16.99 4.99 -38.68
N LYS A 657 16.14 5.48 -39.60
CA LYS A 657 16.35 6.77 -40.29
C LYS A 657 15.98 7.99 -39.45
N VAL A 658 15.24 7.79 -38.35
CA VAL A 658 14.66 8.86 -37.52
C VAL A 658 15.06 8.72 -36.06
N LEU A 659 15.16 7.49 -35.53
CA LEU A 659 15.40 7.17 -34.13
C LEU A 659 16.48 6.08 -33.98
N ALA A 660 17.24 6.13 -32.90
CA ALA A 660 18.19 5.06 -32.55
C ALA A 660 17.46 3.89 -31.86
N PRO A 661 17.76 2.62 -32.21
CA PRO A 661 17.09 1.47 -31.63
C PRO A 661 17.42 1.31 -30.14
N ASP A 662 16.41 0.98 -29.33
CA ASP A 662 16.59 0.72 -27.90
C ASP A 662 16.58 -0.77 -27.57
N TYR A 663 16.76 -1.06 -26.28
CA TYR A 663 16.72 -2.41 -25.75
C TYR A 663 15.35 -3.11 -25.96
N ALA A 664 14.24 -2.35 -25.98
CA ALA A 664 12.90 -2.88 -26.21
C ALA A 664 12.68 -3.26 -27.70
N THR A 665 13.28 -2.53 -28.64
CA THR A 665 13.36 -2.90 -30.06
C THR A 665 14.04 -4.25 -30.20
N LEU A 666 15.21 -4.45 -29.58
CA LEU A 666 15.92 -5.73 -29.62
C LEU A 666 15.10 -6.88 -29.02
N CYS A 667 14.44 -6.66 -27.87
CA CYS A 667 13.56 -7.66 -27.25
C CYS A 667 12.33 -8.02 -28.10
N THR A 668 11.85 -7.09 -28.92
CA THR A 668 10.72 -7.32 -29.83
C THR A 668 11.15 -8.18 -31.02
N ILE A 669 12.27 -7.82 -31.64
CA ILE A 669 12.73 -8.35 -32.93
C ILE A 669 13.56 -9.63 -32.78
N LEU A 670 14.66 -9.60 -32.01
CA LEU A 670 15.67 -10.67 -32.03
C LEU A 670 15.11 -12.05 -31.67
N PRO A 671 14.30 -12.23 -30.59
CA PRO A 671 13.71 -13.52 -30.27
C PRO A 671 12.86 -14.12 -31.39
N SER A 672 12.30 -13.25 -32.22
CA SER A 672 11.34 -13.58 -33.27
C SER A 672 12.06 -13.87 -34.60
N PHE A 673 13.15 -13.18 -34.88
CA PHE A 673 14.00 -13.44 -36.04
C PHE A 673 14.84 -14.71 -35.85
N VAL A 674 15.41 -14.92 -34.66
CA VAL A 674 16.16 -16.14 -34.30
C VAL A 674 15.26 -17.38 -34.36
N LYS A 675 14.01 -17.31 -33.85
CA LYS A 675 13.00 -18.39 -34.00
C LYS A 675 12.84 -18.85 -35.46
N ASN A 676 12.90 -17.91 -36.41
CA ASN A 676 12.62 -18.15 -37.82
C ASN A 676 13.88 -18.28 -38.70
N GLY A 677 15.08 -18.30 -38.11
CA GLY A 677 16.34 -18.48 -38.85
C GLY A 677 16.81 -17.25 -39.61
N LEU A 678 16.24 -16.06 -39.35
CA LEU A 678 16.68 -14.77 -39.90
C LEU A 678 17.92 -14.27 -39.16
N MET A 679 18.96 -15.09 -39.15
CA MET A 679 20.18 -14.86 -38.35
C MET A 679 20.98 -13.67 -38.86
N LYS A 680 20.95 -13.36 -40.17
CA LYS A 680 21.68 -12.22 -40.74
C LYS A 680 21.08 -10.89 -40.30
N GLU A 681 19.75 -10.84 -40.31
CA GLU A 681 18.93 -9.71 -39.90
C GLU A 681 19.03 -9.49 -38.38
N ALA A 682 19.03 -10.58 -37.60
CA ALA A 682 19.25 -10.56 -36.16
C ALA A 682 20.68 -10.09 -35.79
N LEU A 683 21.72 -10.59 -36.46
CA LEU A 683 23.10 -10.15 -36.26
C LEU A 683 23.26 -8.67 -36.60
N HIS A 684 22.72 -8.21 -37.73
CA HIS A 684 22.78 -6.78 -38.12
C HIS A 684 22.14 -5.86 -37.06
N ALA A 685 21.00 -6.26 -36.47
CA ALA A 685 20.35 -5.51 -35.41
C ALA A 685 21.17 -5.48 -34.09
N VAL A 686 21.94 -6.53 -33.78
CA VAL A 686 22.87 -6.54 -32.63
C VAL A 686 24.11 -5.67 -32.92
N GLU A 687 24.72 -5.82 -34.09
CA GLU A 687 25.93 -5.08 -34.49
C GLU A 687 25.70 -3.57 -34.45
N GLU A 688 24.59 -3.09 -35.02
CA GLU A 688 24.22 -1.67 -35.05
C GLU A 688 23.93 -1.07 -33.66
N TYR A 689 23.47 -1.89 -32.70
CA TYR A 689 23.27 -1.46 -31.31
C TYR A 689 24.60 -1.36 -30.56
N ILE A 690 25.50 -2.33 -30.75
CA ILE A 690 26.82 -2.37 -30.09
C ILE A 690 27.74 -1.26 -30.63
N PHE A 691 27.75 -1.00 -31.94
CA PHE A 691 28.61 0.03 -32.55
C PHE A 691 28.25 1.49 -32.22
N LYS A 692 27.18 1.74 -31.45
CA LYS A 692 26.72 3.08 -31.07
C LYS A 692 26.53 3.30 -29.57
N ALA A 693 26.71 2.27 -28.74
CA ALA A 693 26.63 2.39 -27.29
C ALA A 693 27.94 2.96 -26.73
N ASP A 694 27.99 4.29 -26.60
CA ASP A 694 29.03 4.95 -25.80
C ASP A 694 28.89 4.58 -24.30
N SER A 695 29.92 4.85 -23.51
CA SER A 695 30.26 4.23 -22.22
C SER A 695 29.09 3.81 -21.28
N ASP A 696 29.25 2.59 -20.74
CA ASP A 696 28.53 1.96 -19.63
C ASP A 696 27.14 1.33 -19.89
N MET A 697 27.15 0.28 -20.73
CA MET A 697 26.03 -0.67 -20.85
C MET A 697 25.64 -1.32 -19.52
N ASP A 698 24.36 -1.27 -19.18
CA ASP A 698 23.78 -2.03 -18.06
C ASP A 698 23.89 -3.53 -18.33
N LYS A 699 24.82 -4.17 -17.60
CA LYS A 699 25.21 -5.58 -17.77
C LYS A 699 24.07 -6.57 -17.46
N SER A 700 23.00 -6.14 -16.80
CA SER A 700 21.82 -6.97 -16.51
C SER A 700 20.94 -7.21 -17.74
N SER A 701 20.90 -6.25 -18.67
CA SER A 701 19.97 -6.22 -19.80
C SER A 701 20.09 -7.49 -20.68
N PHE A 702 21.30 -7.77 -21.19
CA PHE A 702 21.58 -8.89 -22.09
C PHE A 702 21.17 -10.28 -21.55
N HIS A 703 21.20 -10.51 -20.23
CA HIS A 703 20.69 -11.77 -19.64
C HIS A 703 19.19 -11.93 -19.93
N SER A 704 18.40 -10.88 -19.71
CA SER A 704 16.96 -10.92 -19.92
C SER A 704 16.57 -10.95 -21.41
N LEU A 705 17.37 -10.35 -22.29
CA LEU A 705 17.22 -10.47 -23.75
C LEU A 705 17.42 -11.93 -24.17
N MET A 706 18.49 -12.58 -23.70
CA MET A 706 18.78 -13.95 -24.11
C MET A 706 17.81 -14.97 -23.51
N GLU A 707 17.31 -14.75 -22.28
CA GLU A 707 16.19 -15.50 -21.72
C GLU A 707 14.90 -15.32 -22.56
N GLY A 708 14.67 -14.11 -23.10
CA GLY A 708 13.59 -13.81 -24.04
C GLY A 708 13.72 -14.48 -25.40
N ILE A 709 14.94 -14.53 -25.97
CA ILE A 709 15.26 -15.26 -27.21
C ILE A 709 14.98 -16.75 -26.99
N LEU A 710 15.56 -17.33 -25.95
CA LEU A 710 15.47 -18.74 -25.59
C LEU A 710 14.02 -19.22 -25.40
N LYS A 711 13.18 -18.40 -24.77
CA LYS A 711 11.75 -18.69 -24.56
C LYS A 711 10.92 -18.71 -25.86
N LYS A 712 11.33 -17.98 -26.92
CA LYS A 712 10.61 -17.89 -28.21
C LYS A 712 11.20 -18.78 -29.31
N ALA A 713 12.52 -18.96 -29.33
CA ALA A 713 13.25 -19.64 -30.39
C ALA A 713 13.65 -21.09 -30.07
N GLY A 714 13.60 -21.48 -28.79
CA GLY A 714 14.09 -22.78 -28.33
C GLY A 714 15.62 -22.83 -28.20
N ALA A 715 16.14 -23.87 -27.56
CA ALA A 715 17.56 -23.97 -27.23
C ALA A 715 18.47 -23.98 -28.48
N GLU A 716 18.17 -24.81 -29.48
CA GLU A 716 19.01 -25.04 -30.67
C GLU A 716 19.32 -23.74 -31.43
N LYS A 717 18.30 -22.98 -31.84
CA LYS A 717 18.49 -21.72 -32.57
C LYS A 717 19.10 -20.61 -31.70
N SER A 718 18.91 -20.67 -30.39
CA SER A 718 19.54 -19.73 -29.46
C SER A 718 21.04 -20.03 -29.27
N ILE A 719 21.42 -21.30 -29.30
CA ILE A 719 22.83 -21.74 -29.35
C ILE A 719 23.45 -21.31 -30.68
N GLU A 720 22.81 -21.62 -31.82
CA GLU A 720 23.26 -21.21 -33.15
C GLU A 720 23.49 -19.69 -33.23
N PHE A 721 22.58 -18.89 -32.67
CA PHE A 721 22.70 -17.43 -32.62
C PHE A 721 23.89 -16.97 -31.76
N ALA A 722 24.09 -17.56 -30.57
CA ALA A 722 25.21 -17.23 -29.69
C ALA A 722 26.58 -17.61 -30.31
N GLU A 723 26.67 -18.75 -30.99
CA GLU A 723 27.87 -19.17 -31.72
C GLU A 723 28.17 -18.25 -32.92
N ASN A 724 27.15 -17.80 -33.63
CA ASN A 724 27.30 -16.82 -34.71
C ASN A 724 27.78 -15.44 -34.20
N ILE A 725 27.40 -15.03 -32.98
CA ILE A 725 27.93 -13.80 -32.37
C ILE A 725 29.41 -13.99 -31.97
N ALA A 726 29.76 -15.11 -31.32
CA ALA A 726 31.14 -15.37 -30.91
C ALA A 726 32.11 -15.49 -32.09
N SER A 727 31.72 -16.16 -33.17
CA SER A 727 32.56 -16.33 -34.36
C SER A 727 32.87 -15.02 -35.11
N ARG A 728 32.14 -13.93 -34.81
CA ARG A 728 32.42 -12.57 -35.31
C ARG A 728 33.33 -11.74 -34.40
N GLY A 729 33.80 -12.28 -33.27
CA GLY A 729 34.68 -11.56 -32.34
C GLY A 729 34.00 -10.45 -31.54
N ILE A 730 32.67 -10.42 -31.50
CA ILE A 730 31.90 -9.50 -30.65
C ILE A 730 32.14 -9.91 -29.17
N PRO A 731 32.52 -8.99 -28.26
CA PRO A 731 32.85 -9.32 -26.88
C PRO A 731 31.62 -9.74 -26.06
N LEU A 732 31.30 -11.04 -26.12
CA LEU A 732 30.24 -11.66 -25.33
C LEU A 732 30.62 -11.66 -23.84
N ASN A 733 29.82 -10.96 -23.04
CA ASN A 733 29.84 -11.11 -21.60
C ASN A 733 29.14 -12.42 -21.19
N ASP A 734 29.67 -13.07 -20.15
CA ASP A 734 29.14 -14.26 -19.45
C ASP A 734 27.61 -14.26 -19.24
N PHE A 735 27.00 -13.08 -19.06
CA PHE A 735 25.55 -12.87 -18.97
C PHE A 735 24.74 -13.38 -20.17
N PHE A 736 25.33 -13.55 -21.36
CA PHE A 736 24.67 -14.12 -22.54
C PHE A 736 24.65 -15.67 -22.50
N LEU A 737 25.60 -16.29 -21.79
CA LEU A 737 25.76 -17.75 -21.72
C LEU A 737 25.03 -18.35 -20.51
N CYS A 738 25.01 -17.66 -19.37
CA CYS A 738 24.34 -18.11 -18.16
C CYS A 738 22.84 -18.49 -18.38
N PRO A 739 22.02 -17.76 -19.18
CA PRO A 739 20.66 -18.17 -19.52
C PRO A 739 20.57 -19.49 -20.29
N LEU A 740 21.44 -19.70 -21.29
CA LEU A 740 21.50 -20.93 -22.08
C LEU A 740 21.87 -22.13 -21.20
N ILE A 741 22.99 -22.00 -20.47
CA ILE A 741 23.48 -22.98 -19.50
C ILE A 741 22.37 -23.37 -18.52
N ARG A 742 21.73 -22.38 -17.89
CA ARG A 742 20.70 -22.60 -16.87
C ARG A 742 19.42 -23.24 -17.43
N HIS A 743 19.09 -23.03 -18.70
CA HIS A 743 17.97 -23.66 -19.37
C HIS A 743 18.27 -25.11 -19.77
N LEU A 744 19.45 -25.38 -20.34
CA LEU A 744 19.89 -26.74 -20.64
C LEU A 744 19.96 -27.61 -19.37
N CYS A 745 20.54 -27.08 -18.29
CA CYS A 745 20.54 -27.74 -16.97
C CYS A 745 19.12 -27.99 -16.43
N LYS A 746 18.19 -27.04 -16.56
CA LYS A 746 16.77 -27.25 -16.18
C LYS A 746 16.08 -28.35 -17.01
N ASN A 747 16.48 -28.51 -18.27
CA ASN A 747 15.86 -29.45 -19.21
C ASN A 747 16.50 -30.85 -19.19
N LYS A 748 17.36 -31.14 -18.20
CA LYS A 748 18.14 -32.40 -18.09
C LYS A 748 19.09 -32.64 -19.28
N LYS A 749 19.86 -31.59 -19.63
CA LYS A 749 20.85 -31.55 -20.72
C LYS A 749 22.18 -30.93 -20.22
N ALA A 750 22.63 -31.25 -19.02
CA ALA A 750 23.85 -30.66 -18.43
C ALA A 750 25.13 -31.05 -19.19
N HIS A 751 25.17 -32.22 -19.86
CA HIS A 751 26.24 -32.56 -20.80
C HIS A 751 26.34 -31.55 -21.96
N GLU A 752 25.22 -31.24 -22.63
CA GLU A 752 25.19 -30.24 -23.71
C GLU A 752 25.57 -28.85 -23.18
N ALA A 753 25.16 -28.50 -21.94
CA ALA A 753 25.56 -27.25 -21.30
C ALA A 753 27.08 -27.18 -21.04
N HIS A 754 27.71 -28.31 -20.69
CA HIS A 754 29.15 -28.41 -20.45
C HIS A 754 29.96 -28.35 -21.74
N GLU A 755 29.55 -29.06 -22.80
CA GLU A 755 30.18 -28.96 -24.13
C GLU A 755 30.10 -27.53 -24.68
N LEU A 756 28.92 -26.89 -24.54
CA LEU A 756 28.72 -25.49 -24.91
C LEU A 756 29.68 -24.56 -24.16
N ALA A 757 29.84 -24.77 -22.85
CA ALA A 757 30.76 -23.99 -22.02
C ALA A 757 32.22 -24.13 -22.46
N GLN A 758 32.70 -25.35 -22.70
CA GLN A 758 34.05 -25.61 -23.24
C GLN A 758 34.24 -24.93 -24.62
N LYS A 759 33.22 -24.97 -25.48
CA LYS A 759 33.26 -24.35 -26.82
C LYS A 759 33.39 -22.83 -26.74
N PHE A 760 32.66 -22.15 -25.86
CA PHE A 760 32.83 -20.71 -25.65
C PHE A 760 34.15 -20.33 -24.95
N GLN A 761 34.68 -21.15 -24.04
CA GLN A 761 36.04 -20.98 -23.51
C GLN A 761 37.09 -21.03 -24.63
N SER A 762 36.98 -21.98 -25.57
CA SER A 762 37.91 -22.08 -26.71
C SER A 762 37.84 -20.90 -27.68
N LEU A 763 36.73 -20.16 -27.68
CA LEU A 763 36.53 -18.89 -28.38
C LEU A 763 36.93 -17.66 -27.53
N GLY A 764 37.57 -17.85 -26.38
CA GLY A 764 38.12 -16.79 -25.52
C GLY A 764 37.16 -16.18 -24.50
N VAL A 765 35.95 -16.73 -24.31
CA VAL A 765 34.99 -16.20 -23.33
C VAL A 765 35.31 -16.70 -21.92
N SER A 766 35.60 -15.76 -21.00
CA SER A 766 35.83 -16.08 -19.59
C SER A 766 34.50 -16.23 -18.82
N LEU A 767 34.22 -17.45 -18.36
CA LEU A 767 33.06 -17.79 -17.54
C LEU A 767 33.23 -17.24 -16.12
N LYS A 768 32.13 -16.74 -15.52
CA LYS A 768 32.12 -16.25 -14.13
C LYS A 768 31.45 -17.23 -13.19
N THR A 769 31.60 -16.99 -11.88
CA THR A 769 31.02 -17.78 -10.78
C THR A 769 29.53 -18.10 -10.97
N ALA A 770 28.72 -17.20 -11.54
CA ALA A 770 27.30 -17.46 -11.82
C ALA A 770 27.05 -18.56 -12.87
N SER A 771 27.88 -18.63 -13.92
CA SER A 771 27.82 -19.69 -14.94
C SER A 771 28.34 -21.02 -14.39
N TYR A 772 29.46 -21.02 -13.66
CA TYR A 772 29.97 -22.23 -12.98
C TYR A 772 28.94 -22.77 -11.97
N ASN A 773 28.37 -21.93 -11.11
CA ASN A 773 27.32 -22.31 -10.16
C ASN A 773 26.02 -22.78 -10.85
N SER A 774 25.79 -22.42 -12.12
CA SER A 774 24.65 -22.93 -12.90
C SER A 774 24.95 -24.29 -13.52
N LEU A 775 26.15 -24.50 -14.08
CA LEU A 775 26.64 -25.79 -14.60
C LEU A 775 26.73 -26.84 -13.49
N ILE A 776 27.42 -26.51 -12.38
CA ILE A 776 27.64 -27.39 -11.24
C ILE A 776 26.30 -27.86 -10.67
N ARG A 777 25.32 -26.95 -10.48
CA ARG A 777 23.96 -27.34 -10.05
C ARG A 777 23.32 -28.33 -11.03
N GLY A 778 23.36 -28.06 -12.34
CA GLY A 778 22.76 -28.93 -13.35
C GLY A 778 23.35 -30.34 -13.35
N LEU A 779 24.68 -30.44 -13.31
CA LEU A 779 25.39 -31.72 -13.21
C LEU A 779 25.10 -32.44 -11.90
N VAL A 780 25.00 -31.73 -10.78
CA VAL A 780 24.62 -32.28 -9.45
C VAL A 780 23.15 -32.74 -9.39
N ASP A 781 22.24 -32.13 -10.16
CA ASP A 781 20.85 -32.57 -10.28
C ASP A 781 20.65 -33.71 -11.30
N GLU A 782 21.58 -33.87 -12.25
CA GLU A 782 21.70 -35.05 -13.14
C GLU A 782 22.59 -36.17 -12.57
N ASN A 783 23.12 -36.00 -11.36
CA ASN A 783 24.01 -36.95 -10.66
C ASN A 783 25.36 -37.22 -11.38
N LEU A 784 25.82 -36.28 -12.21
CA LEU A 784 27.08 -36.28 -12.97
C LEU A 784 28.21 -35.63 -12.16
N ILE A 785 28.42 -36.14 -10.94
CA ILE A 785 29.16 -35.43 -9.88
C ILE A 785 30.67 -35.33 -10.17
N ASP A 786 31.28 -36.33 -10.82
CA ASP A 786 32.69 -36.28 -11.24
C ASP A 786 32.98 -35.11 -12.22
N VAL A 787 32.01 -34.76 -13.07
CA VAL A 787 32.12 -33.61 -14.00
C VAL A 787 31.96 -32.29 -13.25
N ALA A 788 31.09 -32.26 -12.23
CA ALA A 788 30.93 -31.10 -11.36
C ALA A 788 32.18 -30.83 -10.50
N GLU A 789 32.81 -31.88 -9.97
CA GLU A 789 34.11 -31.83 -9.27
C GLU A 789 35.23 -31.34 -10.20
N GLY A 790 35.27 -31.83 -11.46
CA GLY A 790 36.19 -31.36 -12.49
C GLY A 790 36.05 -29.85 -12.76
N LEU A 791 34.83 -29.37 -12.97
CA LEU A 791 34.55 -27.93 -13.13
C LEU A 791 34.91 -27.11 -11.89
N PHE A 792 34.71 -27.64 -10.68
CA PHE A 792 35.06 -26.97 -9.44
C PHE A 792 36.58 -26.84 -9.25
N ALA A 793 37.35 -27.87 -9.65
CA ALA A 793 38.81 -27.79 -9.71
C ALA A 793 39.29 -26.80 -10.80
N GLU A 794 38.63 -26.78 -11.96
CA GLU A 794 38.93 -25.85 -13.05
C GLU A 794 38.68 -24.38 -12.63
N MET A 795 37.53 -24.11 -12.01
CA MET A 795 37.15 -22.80 -11.50
C MET A 795 38.19 -22.25 -10.51
N LYS A 796 38.66 -23.09 -9.57
CA LYS A 796 39.77 -22.77 -8.65
C LYS A 796 41.06 -22.44 -9.42
N ARG A 797 41.42 -23.24 -10.43
CA ARG A 797 42.63 -23.05 -11.25
C ARG A 797 42.62 -21.74 -12.05
N LEU A 798 41.45 -21.30 -12.51
CA LEU A 798 41.28 -20.07 -13.29
C LEU A 798 41.18 -18.79 -12.43
N GLY A 799 41.31 -18.90 -11.10
CA GLY A 799 41.21 -17.75 -10.19
C GLY A 799 39.78 -17.23 -9.98
N CYS A 800 38.78 -17.92 -10.50
CA CYS A 800 37.38 -17.65 -10.17
C CYS A 800 37.11 -18.12 -8.74
N GLY A 801 37.12 -17.19 -7.78
CA GLY A 801 36.85 -17.49 -6.37
C GLY A 801 35.52 -18.23 -6.20
N PRO A 802 35.50 -19.46 -5.67
CA PRO A 802 34.26 -20.16 -5.32
C PRO A 802 33.59 -19.45 -4.16
N ASP A 803 32.30 -19.20 -4.28
CA ASP A 803 31.49 -18.61 -3.20
C ASP A 803 30.93 -19.71 -2.28
N GLU A 804 30.38 -19.31 -1.13
CA GLU A 804 29.71 -20.21 -0.18
C GLU A 804 28.68 -21.11 -0.88
N PHE A 805 28.01 -20.57 -1.89
CA PHE A 805 27.03 -21.29 -2.68
C PHE A 805 27.66 -22.35 -3.63
N THR A 806 28.87 -22.10 -4.18
CA THR A 806 29.65 -23.13 -4.89
C THR A 806 30.01 -24.30 -3.97
N TYR A 807 30.48 -24.04 -2.74
CA TYR A 807 30.80 -25.11 -1.78
C TYR A 807 29.54 -25.91 -1.42
N ASN A 808 28.45 -25.23 -1.07
CA ASN A 808 27.19 -25.88 -0.72
C ASN A 808 26.59 -26.74 -1.86
N LEU A 809 26.79 -26.36 -3.13
CA LEU A 809 26.40 -27.20 -4.28
C LEU A 809 27.22 -28.49 -4.38
N ILE A 810 28.55 -28.41 -4.21
CA ILE A 810 29.43 -29.58 -4.27
C ILE A 810 29.15 -30.52 -3.09
N LEU A 811 28.86 -29.96 -1.91
CA LEU A 811 28.44 -30.74 -0.72
C LEU A 811 27.10 -31.48 -0.94
N ASP A 812 26.11 -30.88 -1.62
CA ASP A 812 24.87 -31.58 -1.99
C ASP A 812 25.14 -32.68 -3.03
N GLY A 813 26.03 -32.44 -3.99
CA GLY A 813 26.55 -33.47 -4.91
C GLY A 813 27.15 -34.66 -4.16
N MET A 814 28.14 -34.43 -3.30
CA MET A 814 28.80 -35.47 -2.51
C MET A 814 27.84 -36.19 -1.54
N GLY A 815 26.85 -35.47 -1.00
CA GLY A 815 25.76 -36.02 -0.19
C GLY A 815 24.72 -36.83 -0.97
N LYS A 816 24.60 -36.62 -2.31
CA LYS A 816 23.81 -37.45 -3.22
C LYS A 816 24.57 -38.71 -3.66
N SER A 817 25.88 -38.62 -3.90
CA SER A 817 26.74 -39.77 -4.26
C SER A 817 27.26 -40.60 -3.07
N MET A 818 26.91 -40.24 -1.83
CA MET A 818 27.35 -40.89 -0.59
C MET A 818 28.87 -40.81 -0.33
N ARG A 819 29.58 -39.85 -0.95
CA ARG A 819 31.04 -39.65 -0.79
C ARG A 819 31.37 -38.84 0.48
N ILE A 820 31.00 -39.38 1.64
CA ILE A 820 31.09 -38.66 2.93
C ILE A 820 32.50 -38.17 3.28
N GLU A 821 33.54 -38.95 3.01
CA GLU A 821 34.92 -38.50 3.31
C GLU A 821 35.35 -37.27 2.50
N GLU A 822 34.86 -37.14 1.26
CA GLU A 822 35.18 -36.01 0.38
C GLU A 822 34.33 -34.80 0.75
N MET A 823 33.06 -35.03 1.10
CA MET A 823 32.18 -34.00 1.66
C MET A 823 32.81 -33.32 2.90
N LEU A 824 33.40 -34.10 3.82
CA LEU A 824 34.10 -33.56 5.00
C LEU A 824 35.39 -32.80 4.60
N LYS A 825 36.19 -33.32 3.66
CA LYS A 825 37.40 -32.64 3.16
C LYS A 825 37.08 -31.29 2.49
N ILE A 826 35.94 -31.18 1.80
CA ILE A 826 35.44 -29.92 1.22
C ILE A 826 34.94 -28.96 2.32
N GLN A 827 34.28 -29.46 3.37
CA GLN A 827 33.90 -28.65 4.54
C GLN A 827 35.14 -28.08 5.26
N GLU A 828 36.22 -28.85 5.41
CA GLU A 828 37.50 -28.35 5.94
C GLU A 828 38.16 -27.30 5.02
N GLU A 829 38.01 -27.42 3.69
CA GLU A 829 38.50 -26.40 2.74
C GLU A 829 37.71 -25.09 2.85
N MET A 830 36.39 -25.18 3.04
CA MET A 830 35.48 -24.04 3.23
C MET A 830 35.87 -23.23 4.47
N HIS A 831 36.01 -23.88 5.64
CA HIS A 831 36.45 -23.21 6.88
C HIS A 831 37.85 -22.60 6.77
N ARG A 832 38.82 -23.30 6.16
CA ARG A 832 40.18 -22.77 5.96
C ARG A 832 40.27 -21.53 5.07
N LYS A 833 39.21 -21.23 4.31
CA LYS A 833 39.09 -20.03 3.49
C LYS A 833 38.29 -18.89 4.16
N GLY A 834 37.90 -19.06 5.42
CA GLY A 834 37.16 -18.05 6.18
C GLY A 834 35.67 -17.99 5.88
N PHE A 835 35.10 -19.03 5.25
CA PHE A 835 33.65 -19.19 5.15
C PHE A 835 33.14 -19.94 6.39
N GLU A 836 32.26 -19.31 7.16
CA GLU A 836 31.52 -19.98 8.23
C GLU A 836 30.51 -20.98 7.62
N SER A 837 30.40 -22.18 8.19
CA SER A 837 29.39 -23.15 7.75
C SER A 837 27.99 -22.62 8.11
N THR A 838 27.15 -22.40 7.11
CA THR A 838 25.78 -21.90 7.33
C THR A 838 24.81 -23.04 7.64
N TYR A 839 23.59 -22.68 8.03
CA TYR A 839 22.50 -23.65 8.19
C TYR A 839 22.19 -24.45 6.91
N VAL A 840 22.56 -23.94 5.73
CA VAL A 840 22.47 -24.70 4.48
C VAL A 840 23.53 -25.80 4.45
N THR A 841 24.77 -25.46 4.78
CA THR A 841 25.91 -26.38 4.85
C THR A 841 25.62 -27.57 5.78
N TYR A 842 25.20 -27.29 7.02
CA TYR A 842 24.93 -28.34 8.01
C TYR A 842 23.71 -29.20 7.68
N ASN A 843 22.60 -28.61 7.17
CA ASN A 843 21.44 -29.40 6.74
C ASN A 843 21.78 -30.34 5.57
N THR A 844 22.63 -29.90 4.63
CA THR A 844 23.12 -30.73 3.53
C THR A 844 23.96 -31.90 4.03
N ILE A 845 24.87 -31.65 4.98
CA ILE A 845 25.73 -32.68 5.59
C ILE A 845 24.88 -33.72 6.36
N ILE A 846 23.95 -33.27 7.22
CA ILE A 846 23.01 -34.16 7.94
C ILE A 846 22.21 -35.01 6.94
N SER A 847 21.70 -34.40 5.87
CA SER A 847 20.99 -35.12 4.79
C SER A 847 21.88 -36.18 4.11
N GLY A 848 23.16 -35.86 3.84
CA GLY A 848 24.13 -36.79 3.26
C GLY A 848 24.47 -37.97 4.17
N LEU A 849 24.72 -37.69 5.46
CA LEU A 849 25.02 -38.71 6.48
C LEU A 849 23.85 -39.71 6.64
N VAL A 850 22.62 -39.21 6.75
CA VAL A 850 21.41 -40.05 6.84
C VAL A 850 21.24 -40.92 5.57
N LYS A 851 21.35 -40.33 4.37
CA LYS A 851 21.29 -41.10 3.10
C LYS A 851 22.35 -42.21 3.04
N SER A 852 23.52 -41.95 3.60
CA SER A 852 24.65 -42.88 3.69
C SER A 852 24.57 -43.85 4.87
N LYS A 853 23.41 -43.90 5.57
CA LYS A 853 23.12 -44.73 6.75
C LYS A 853 23.99 -44.46 7.99
N ARG A 854 24.75 -43.37 8.03
CA ARG A 854 25.54 -42.92 9.20
C ARG A 854 24.67 -42.07 10.12
N LEU A 855 23.61 -42.70 10.65
CA LEU A 855 22.54 -42.00 11.39
C LEU A 855 23.02 -41.48 12.76
N GLU A 856 23.87 -42.24 13.46
CA GLU A 856 24.41 -41.85 14.78
C GLU A 856 25.25 -40.57 14.67
N GLU A 857 26.19 -40.51 13.71
CA GLU A 857 26.99 -39.31 13.44
C GLU A 857 26.17 -38.10 12.99
N ALA A 858 25.01 -38.31 12.34
CA ALA A 858 24.09 -37.24 11.99
C ALA A 858 23.35 -36.67 13.21
N ILE A 859 23.10 -37.50 14.24
CA ILE A 859 22.49 -37.13 15.52
C ILE A 859 23.54 -36.44 16.42
N ASP A 860 24.76 -36.96 16.48
CA ASP A 860 25.87 -36.32 17.19
C ASP A 860 26.17 -34.93 16.63
N LEU A 861 26.23 -34.79 15.29
CA LEU A 861 26.37 -33.49 14.64
C LEU A 861 25.20 -32.54 14.96
N TYR A 862 23.96 -33.04 14.99
CA TYR A 862 22.80 -32.24 15.38
C TYR A 862 22.92 -31.69 16.82
N TYR A 863 23.24 -32.54 17.81
CA TYR A 863 23.36 -32.09 19.20
C TYR A 863 24.57 -31.16 19.42
N ASN A 864 25.70 -31.40 18.76
CA ASN A 864 26.84 -30.48 18.77
C ASN A 864 26.42 -29.09 18.26
N LEU A 865 25.72 -29.01 17.14
CA LEU A 865 25.25 -27.74 16.57
C LEU A 865 24.26 -27.02 17.50
N VAL A 866 23.31 -27.73 18.09
CA VAL A 866 22.37 -27.14 19.08
C VAL A 866 23.13 -26.55 20.27
N SER A 867 24.22 -27.19 20.72
CA SER A 867 25.06 -26.66 21.81
C SER A 867 25.81 -25.36 21.44
N GLU A 868 26.11 -25.15 20.16
CA GLU A 868 26.72 -23.93 19.61
C GLU A 868 25.70 -22.80 19.35
N GLY A 869 24.42 -23.02 19.66
CA GLY A 869 23.35 -22.04 19.45
C GLY A 869 22.69 -22.09 18.07
N PHE A 870 22.88 -23.19 17.33
CA PHE A 870 22.13 -23.46 16.10
C PHE A 870 20.61 -23.48 16.36
N SER A 871 19.82 -22.99 15.41
CA SER A 871 18.36 -23.02 15.47
C SER A 871 17.81 -24.05 14.48
N PRO A 872 17.40 -25.25 14.94
CA PRO A 872 16.96 -26.32 14.05
C PRO A 872 15.71 -25.97 13.26
N THR A 873 15.69 -26.37 11.99
CA THR A 873 14.59 -26.11 11.06
C THR A 873 13.84 -27.39 10.70
N ALA A 874 12.67 -27.26 10.07
CA ALA A 874 11.99 -28.41 9.46
C ALA A 874 12.87 -29.18 8.45
N CYS A 875 13.86 -28.52 7.83
CA CYS A 875 14.84 -29.15 6.95
C CYS A 875 15.95 -29.92 7.70
N THR A 876 16.12 -29.66 8.99
CA THR A 876 17.04 -30.36 9.90
C THR A 876 16.37 -31.61 10.47
N TYR A 877 15.17 -31.46 11.02
CA TYR A 877 14.41 -32.56 11.60
C TYR A 877 13.90 -33.57 10.55
N GLY A 878 13.47 -33.11 9.37
CA GLY A 878 12.92 -33.98 8.32
C GLY A 878 13.82 -35.18 7.96
N PRO A 879 15.10 -34.97 7.59
CA PRO A 879 16.04 -36.07 7.33
C PRO A 879 16.27 -36.98 8.54
N LEU A 880 16.44 -36.42 9.75
CA LEU A 880 16.68 -37.22 10.95
C LEU A 880 15.49 -38.12 11.30
N LEU A 881 14.26 -37.59 11.25
CA LEU A 881 13.02 -38.35 11.44
C LEU A 881 12.84 -39.44 10.37
N ASP A 882 13.05 -39.12 9.10
CA ASP A 882 13.00 -40.10 8.00
C ASP A 882 14.05 -41.21 8.16
N GLY A 883 15.25 -40.86 8.66
CA GLY A 883 16.31 -41.82 9.01
C GLY A 883 15.93 -42.75 10.16
N LEU A 884 15.49 -42.19 11.29
CA LEU A 884 15.06 -42.93 12.48
C LEU A 884 13.89 -43.89 12.17
N LEU A 885 12.86 -43.41 11.48
CA LEU A 885 11.70 -44.23 11.09
C LEU A 885 12.09 -45.35 10.12
N LYS A 886 12.98 -45.10 9.16
CA LYS A 886 13.52 -46.14 8.26
C LYS A 886 14.44 -47.13 8.96
N ALA A 887 15.06 -46.75 10.07
CA ALA A 887 15.81 -47.64 10.96
C ALA A 887 14.92 -48.41 11.94
N GLY A 888 13.60 -48.15 11.97
CA GLY A 888 12.66 -48.74 12.93
C GLY A 888 12.69 -48.15 14.34
N LYS A 889 13.46 -47.07 14.56
CA LYS A 889 13.60 -46.35 15.84
C LYS A 889 12.44 -45.38 16.04
N ILE A 890 11.22 -45.90 16.19
CA ILE A 890 9.98 -45.10 16.23
C ILE A 890 9.94 -44.20 17.48
N GLU A 891 10.26 -44.73 18.66
CA GLU A 891 10.25 -43.97 19.92
C GLU A 891 11.24 -42.79 19.90
N GLU A 892 12.43 -42.98 19.32
CA GLU A 892 13.41 -41.90 19.13
C GLU A 892 12.90 -40.83 18.15
N ALA A 893 12.15 -41.22 17.11
CA ALA A 893 11.52 -40.28 16.18
C ALA A 893 10.35 -39.51 16.81
N GLU A 894 9.54 -40.14 17.65
CA GLU A 894 8.48 -39.46 18.41
C GLU A 894 9.07 -38.45 19.42
N ASN A 895 10.15 -38.82 20.11
CA ASN A 895 10.88 -37.92 21.00
C ASN A 895 11.46 -36.71 20.26
N LEU A 896 12.18 -36.93 19.14
CA LEU A 896 12.75 -35.86 18.32
C LEU A 896 11.66 -34.94 17.70
N PHE A 897 10.47 -35.48 17.42
CA PHE A 897 9.33 -34.67 16.97
C PHE A 897 8.71 -33.83 18.10
N ASN A 898 8.71 -34.32 19.34
CA ASN A 898 8.29 -33.52 20.50
C ASN A 898 9.32 -32.42 20.81
N GLU A 899 10.62 -32.72 20.76
CA GLU A 899 11.71 -31.74 20.87
C GLU A 899 11.57 -30.61 19.83
N MET A 900 11.26 -30.95 18.57
CA MET A 900 10.96 -29.99 17.51
C MET A 900 9.82 -29.01 17.90
N LEU A 901 8.77 -29.50 18.57
CA LEU A 901 7.64 -28.69 19.02
C LEU A 901 8.00 -27.81 20.22
N GLU A 902 8.82 -28.30 21.16
CA GLU A 902 9.27 -27.55 22.33
C GLU A 902 10.20 -26.38 21.95
N TYR A 903 11.09 -26.57 20.97
CA TYR A 903 11.85 -25.47 20.36
C TYR A 903 11.01 -24.52 19.49
N GLY A 904 9.69 -24.70 19.42
CA GLY A 904 8.75 -23.84 18.69
C GLY A 904 8.86 -23.95 17.16
N CYS A 905 9.59 -24.94 16.65
CA CYS A 905 9.79 -25.13 15.22
C CYS A 905 8.55 -25.77 14.61
N LYS A 906 7.80 -25.01 13.79
CA LYS A 906 6.48 -25.46 13.32
C LYS A 906 6.61 -26.59 12.29
N PRO A 907 5.95 -27.74 12.50
CA PRO A 907 5.94 -28.82 11.52
C PRO A 907 5.21 -28.40 10.24
N ASN A 908 5.55 -29.07 9.15
CA ASN A 908 4.94 -28.87 7.84
C ASN A 908 4.38 -30.20 7.30
N CYS A 909 3.65 -30.13 6.18
CA CYS A 909 3.07 -31.30 5.52
C CYS A 909 4.11 -32.40 5.20
N THR A 910 5.35 -32.02 4.85
CA THR A 910 6.43 -33.00 4.60
C THR A 910 6.78 -33.81 5.85
N ILE A 911 6.87 -33.18 7.03
CA ILE A 911 7.20 -33.87 8.29
C ILE A 911 6.05 -34.77 8.74
N TYR A 912 4.81 -34.30 8.66
CA TYR A 912 3.66 -35.17 8.93
C TYR A 912 3.60 -36.34 7.94
N ASN A 913 3.87 -36.13 6.64
CA ASN A 913 3.95 -37.23 5.66
C ASN A 913 5.08 -38.23 5.95
N ILE A 914 6.22 -37.79 6.50
CA ILE A 914 7.31 -38.66 6.95
C ILE A 914 6.84 -39.54 8.12
N LEU A 915 6.23 -38.94 9.15
CA LEU A 915 5.70 -39.64 10.32
C LEU A 915 4.58 -40.62 9.93
N LEU A 916 3.56 -40.15 9.19
CA LEU A 916 2.44 -40.96 8.69
C LEU A 916 2.95 -42.18 7.90
N ASN A 917 3.93 -41.99 7.02
CA ASN A 917 4.53 -43.10 6.28
C ASN A 917 5.36 -44.06 7.17
N GLY A 918 6.05 -43.54 8.18
CA GLY A 918 6.77 -44.36 9.18
C GLY A 918 5.82 -45.25 9.98
N HIS A 919 4.74 -44.68 10.55
CA HIS A 919 3.73 -45.44 11.27
C HIS A 919 2.93 -46.39 10.37
N ARG A 920 2.71 -46.05 9.09
CA ARG A 920 2.17 -46.99 8.08
C ARG A 920 3.07 -48.22 7.90
N ILE A 921 4.38 -48.03 7.78
CA ILE A 921 5.35 -49.13 7.65
C ILE A 921 5.40 -49.98 8.94
N ALA A 922 5.19 -49.37 10.10
CA ALA A 922 5.07 -50.06 11.39
C ALA A 922 3.71 -50.80 11.58
N GLY A 923 2.66 -50.41 10.86
CA GLY A 923 1.30 -50.94 10.99
C GLY A 923 0.43 -50.23 12.05
N ASN A 924 0.88 -49.11 12.62
CA ASN A 924 0.21 -48.41 13.73
C ASN A 924 -0.95 -47.53 13.23
N THR A 925 -2.04 -48.17 12.78
CA THR A 925 -3.22 -47.52 12.16
C THR A 925 -3.77 -46.35 12.99
N GLU A 926 -3.94 -46.55 14.29
CA GLU A 926 -4.52 -45.54 15.18
C GLU A 926 -3.61 -44.30 15.32
N ASN A 927 -2.28 -44.45 15.36
CA ASN A 927 -1.34 -43.32 15.35
C ASN A 927 -1.37 -42.58 14.01
N VAL A 928 -1.56 -43.29 12.88
CA VAL A 928 -1.71 -42.65 11.55
C VAL A 928 -2.97 -41.78 11.52
N CYS A 929 -4.10 -42.25 12.08
CA CYS A 929 -5.31 -41.43 12.21
C CYS A 929 -5.08 -40.19 13.10
N GLN A 930 -4.54 -40.38 14.31
CA GLN A 930 -4.30 -39.28 15.25
C GLN A 930 -3.33 -38.22 14.71
N LEU A 931 -2.27 -38.63 14.00
CA LEU A 931 -1.34 -37.69 13.36
C LEU A 931 -1.99 -36.91 12.21
N PHE A 932 -2.90 -37.53 11.46
CA PHE A 932 -3.65 -36.84 10.40
C PHE A 932 -4.66 -35.85 10.98
N GLU A 933 -5.37 -36.21 12.05
CA GLU A 933 -6.28 -35.32 12.77
C GLU A 933 -5.51 -34.12 13.37
N LYS A 934 -4.41 -34.37 14.08
CA LYS A 934 -3.52 -33.35 14.65
C LYS A 934 -2.95 -32.40 13.59
N MET A 935 -2.66 -32.90 12.39
CA MET A 935 -2.21 -32.10 11.25
C MET A 935 -3.31 -31.12 10.78
N VAL A 936 -4.55 -31.59 10.68
CA VAL A 936 -5.72 -30.77 10.31
C VAL A 936 -6.06 -29.75 11.40
N GLU A 937 -6.04 -30.14 12.68
CA GLU A 937 -6.27 -29.25 13.83
C GLU A 937 -5.24 -28.10 13.89
N GLN A 938 -3.99 -28.36 13.53
CA GLN A 938 -2.93 -27.36 13.45
C GLN A 938 -3.05 -26.43 12.21
N GLY A 939 -4.08 -26.62 11.37
CA GLY A 939 -4.31 -25.81 10.17
C GLY A 939 -3.32 -26.10 9.04
N ILE A 940 -2.71 -27.28 9.02
CA ILE A 940 -1.77 -27.70 7.98
C ILE A 940 -2.54 -28.53 6.96
N ASN A 941 -2.86 -27.95 5.80
CA ASN A 941 -3.60 -28.63 4.74
C ASN A 941 -2.90 -29.94 4.32
N PRO A 942 -3.58 -31.11 4.42
CA PRO A 942 -3.06 -32.38 3.91
C PRO A 942 -2.89 -32.35 2.40
N ASP A 943 -1.85 -33.03 1.89
CA ASP A 943 -1.66 -33.21 0.44
C ASP A 943 -2.22 -34.55 -0.03
N ILE A 944 -2.16 -34.82 -1.34
CA ILE A 944 -2.60 -36.09 -1.92
C ILE A 944 -1.92 -37.26 -1.20
N LYS A 945 -0.63 -37.16 -0.86
CA LYS A 945 0.13 -38.23 -0.21
C LYS A 945 -0.35 -38.49 1.23
N SER A 946 -0.69 -37.44 1.97
CA SER A 946 -1.29 -37.57 3.31
C SER A 946 -2.56 -38.42 3.25
N TYR A 947 -3.45 -38.11 2.30
CA TYR A 947 -4.67 -38.88 2.05
C TYR A 947 -4.38 -40.30 1.51
N THR A 948 -3.46 -40.47 0.57
CA THR A 948 -3.08 -41.79 0.03
C THR A 948 -2.54 -42.71 1.13
N VAL A 949 -1.69 -42.19 2.03
CA VAL A 949 -1.13 -42.94 3.16
C VAL A 949 -2.22 -43.31 4.17
N LEU A 950 -3.13 -42.39 4.50
CA LEU A 950 -4.28 -42.67 5.37
C LEU A 950 -5.21 -43.73 4.76
N ILE A 951 -5.55 -43.61 3.48
CA ILE A 951 -6.42 -44.53 2.74
C ILE A 951 -5.77 -45.92 2.61
N ASP A 952 -4.47 -46.01 2.30
CA ASP A 952 -3.73 -47.28 2.28
C ASP A 952 -3.78 -47.98 3.64
N THR A 953 -3.51 -47.22 4.72
CA THR A 953 -3.52 -47.74 6.10
C THR A 953 -4.92 -48.22 6.52
N LEU A 954 -5.98 -47.45 6.23
CA LEU A 954 -7.36 -47.84 6.52
C LEU A 954 -7.83 -49.04 5.67
N CYS A 955 -7.46 -49.11 4.39
CA CYS A 955 -7.78 -50.24 3.52
C CYS A 955 -7.04 -51.52 3.90
N THR A 956 -5.79 -51.43 4.38
CA THR A 956 -5.02 -52.58 4.88
C THR A 956 -5.48 -53.04 6.27
N ALA A 957 -5.94 -52.12 7.12
CA ALA A 957 -6.61 -52.42 8.39
C ALA A 957 -8.06 -52.90 8.25
N GLY A 958 -8.61 -52.98 7.04
CA GLY A 958 -10.00 -53.40 6.77
C GLY A 958 -11.07 -52.34 7.07
N ARG A 959 -10.69 -51.14 7.52
CA ARG A 959 -11.56 -49.99 7.82
C ARG A 959 -11.97 -49.23 6.55
N LEU A 960 -12.46 -49.96 5.54
CA LEU A 960 -12.71 -49.43 4.19
C LEU A 960 -13.73 -48.28 4.14
N ASN A 961 -14.77 -48.31 4.98
CA ASN A 961 -15.77 -47.24 5.01
C ASN A 961 -15.16 -45.88 5.39
N ASP A 962 -14.23 -45.89 6.34
CA ASP A 962 -13.51 -44.71 6.80
C ASP A 962 -12.64 -44.17 5.64
N GLY A 963 -11.89 -45.05 4.97
CA GLY A 963 -11.08 -44.72 3.79
C GLY A 963 -11.90 -44.13 2.63
N LEU A 964 -13.10 -44.66 2.38
CA LEU A 964 -14.05 -44.10 1.40
C LEU A 964 -14.59 -42.73 1.82
N SER A 965 -14.70 -42.43 3.12
CA SER A 965 -15.10 -41.11 3.61
C SER A 965 -14.01 -40.07 3.41
N TYR A 966 -12.74 -40.40 3.71
CA TYR A 966 -11.59 -39.53 3.43
C TYR A 966 -11.36 -39.32 1.93
N PHE A 967 -11.65 -40.32 1.08
CA PHE A 967 -11.63 -40.16 -0.38
C PHE A 967 -12.67 -39.12 -0.86
N ARG A 968 -13.89 -39.16 -0.33
CA ARG A 968 -14.92 -38.15 -0.63
C ARG A 968 -14.49 -36.76 -0.16
N GLN A 969 -13.94 -36.65 1.05
CA GLN A 969 -13.40 -35.40 1.57
C GLN A 969 -12.30 -34.81 0.67
N LEU A 970 -11.37 -35.63 0.18
CA LEU A 970 -10.33 -35.22 -0.78
C LEU A 970 -10.95 -34.63 -2.07
N VAL A 971 -12.00 -35.27 -2.61
CA VAL A 971 -12.71 -34.77 -3.80
C VAL A 971 -13.50 -33.49 -3.51
N GLU A 972 -14.16 -33.39 -2.35
CA GLU A 972 -14.91 -32.20 -1.91
C GLU A 972 -13.99 -30.98 -1.68
N LEU A 973 -12.75 -31.20 -1.25
CA LEU A 973 -11.71 -30.18 -1.12
C LEU A 973 -11.10 -29.73 -2.47
N GLY A 974 -11.55 -30.31 -3.60
CA GLY A 974 -11.03 -29.99 -4.94
C GLY A 974 -9.63 -30.51 -5.20
N ILE A 975 -9.15 -31.49 -4.42
CA ILE A 975 -7.88 -32.16 -4.61
C ILE A 975 -8.11 -33.35 -5.56
N GLU A 976 -7.45 -33.38 -6.71
CA GLU A 976 -7.61 -34.47 -7.67
C GLU A 976 -6.95 -35.77 -7.16
N PRO A 977 -7.69 -36.90 -7.02
CA PRO A 977 -7.09 -38.16 -6.58
C PRO A 977 -6.25 -38.77 -7.69
N ASP A 978 -5.08 -39.31 -7.32
CA ASP A 978 -4.15 -39.91 -8.25
C ASP A 978 -4.45 -41.39 -8.55
N LEU A 979 -3.75 -41.94 -9.55
CA LEU A 979 -3.87 -43.35 -9.96
C LEU A 979 -3.54 -44.33 -8.80
N ILE A 980 -2.68 -43.94 -7.86
CA ILE A 980 -2.35 -44.77 -6.69
C ILE A 980 -3.56 -44.84 -5.75
N THR A 981 -4.19 -43.70 -5.45
CA THR A 981 -5.37 -43.61 -4.58
C THR A 981 -6.56 -44.42 -5.13
N TYR A 982 -6.86 -44.32 -6.43
CA TYR A 982 -7.89 -45.16 -7.07
C TYR A 982 -7.52 -46.66 -7.02
N ASN A 983 -6.26 -47.02 -7.31
CA ASN A 983 -5.81 -48.42 -7.28
C ASN A 983 -5.92 -49.06 -5.89
N LEU A 984 -5.62 -48.31 -4.83
CA LEU A 984 -5.73 -48.77 -3.44
C LEU A 984 -7.19 -48.98 -3.03
N LEU A 985 -8.09 -48.07 -3.40
CA LEU A 985 -9.52 -48.21 -3.12
C LEU A 985 -10.17 -49.35 -3.91
N ILE A 986 -9.80 -49.54 -5.18
CA ILE A 986 -10.27 -50.65 -6.01
C ILE A 986 -9.83 -52.01 -5.41
N ASP A 987 -8.59 -52.12 -4.93
CA ASP A 987 -8.11 -53.31 -4.22
C ASP A 987 -8.75 -53.48 -2.83
N GLY A 988 -9.00 -52.39 -2.09
CA GLY A 988 -9.71 -52.40 -0.81
C GLY A 988 -11.17 -52.88 -0.94
N LEU A 989 -11.93 -52.31 -1.87
CA LEU A 989 -13.29 -52.74 -2.24
C LEU A 989 -13.32 -54.20 -2.70
N GLY A 990 -12.34 -54.61 -3.51
CA GLY A 990 -12.20 -55.99 -3.95
C GLY A 990 -11.87 -56.98 -2.82
N LYS A 991 -11.05 -56.58 -1.83
CA LYS A 991 -10.83 -57.34 -0.59
C LYS A 991 -12.08 -57.42 0.29
N SER A 992 -12.95 -56.40 0.26
CA SER A 992 -14.23 -56.34 0.99
C SER A 992 -15.43 -56.82 0.18
N GLU A 993 -15.22 -57.54 -0.93
CA GLU A 993 -16.23 -58.15 -1.81
C GLU A 993 -17.26 -57.16 -2.44
N ARG A 994 -17.00 -55.85 -2.36
CA ARG A 994 -17.86 -54.76 -2.89
C ARG A 994 -17.52 -54.45 -4.34
N ILE A 995 -17.64 -55.47 -5.19
CA ILE A 995 -17.14 -55.47 -6.58
C ILE A 995 -17.79 -54.39 -7.45
N GLU A 996 -19.10 -54.17 -7.34
CA GLU A 996 -19.82 -53.18 -8.17
C GLU A 996 -19.33 -51.74 -7.93
N GLU A 997 -19.00 -51.40 -6.69
CA GLU A 997 -18.42 -50.10 -6.33
C GLU A 997 -16.97 -49.96 -6.84
N ALA A 998 -16.20 -51.05 -6.91
CA ALA A 998 -14.87 -51.05 -7.53
C ALA A 998 -14.93 -50.80 -9.05
N ILE A 999 -15.91 -51.39 -9.74
CA ILE A 999 -16.20 -51.11 -11.16
C ILE A 999 -16.66 -49.64 -11.33
N SER A 1000 -17.47 -49.13 -10.41
CA SER A 1000 -17.93 -47.73 -10.42
C SER A 1000 -16.75 -46.74 -10.34
N LEU A 1001 -15.84 -46.91 -9.36
CA LEU A 1001 -14.63 -46.09 -9.25
C LEU A 1001 -13.69 -46.23 -10.46
N PHE A 1002 -13.58 -47.42 -11.04
CA PHE A 1002 -12.79 -47.64 -12.25
C PHE A 1002 -13.33 -46.86 -13.46
N ASN A 1003 -14.65 -46.80 -13.62
CA ASN A 1003 -15.30 -45.98 -14.65
C ASN A 1003 -15.21 -44.48 -14.35
N GLU A 1004 -15.30 -44.06 -13.08
CA GLU A 1004 -15.04 -42.68 -12.67
C GLU A 1004 -13.62 -42.23 -13.04
N MET A 1005 -12.62 -43.08 -12.74
CA MET A 1005 -11.21 -42.85 -13.08
C MET A 1005 -11.00 -42.67 -14.60
N LYS A 1006 -11.66 -43.50 -15.43
CA LYS A 1006 -11.66 -43.35 -16.90
C LYS A 1006 -12.32 -42.04 -17.35
N ASN A 1007 -13.46 -41.68 -16.78
CA ASN A 1007 -14.19 -40.45 -17.13
C ASN A 1007 -13.41 -39.18 -16.78
N LYS A 1008 -12.57 -39.23 -15.73
CA LYS A 1008 -11.59 -38.19 -15.38
C LYS A 1008 -10.31 -38.21 -16.22
N GLY A 1009 -10.21 -39.09 -17.23
CA GLY A 1009 -9.05 -39.19 -18.13
C GLY A 1009 -7.81 -39.87 -17.54
N ILE A 1010 -7.90 -40.44 -16.33
CA ILE A 1010 -6.76 -41.08 -15.65
C ILE A 1010 -6.52 -42.47 -16.26
N ALA A 1011 -5.32 -42.67 -16.83
CA ALA A 1011 -4.97 -43.89 -17.55
C ALA A 1011 -4.72 -45.08 -16.61
N ALA A 1012 -5.58 -46.10 -16.69
CA ALA A 1012 -5.43 -47.35 -15.96
C ALA A 1012 -4.13 -48.10 -16.32
N ASN A 1013 -3.43 -48.60 -15.30
CA ASN A 1013 -2.19 -49.37 -15.45
C ASN A 1013 -2.42 -50.87 -15.22
N LEU A 1014 -1.37 -51.67 -15.43
CA LEU A 1014 -1.41 -53.12 -15.24
C LEU A 1014 -1.86 -53.54 -13.82
N TYR A 1015 -1.59 -52.74 -12.78
CA TYR A 1015 -2.08 -53.02 -11.42
C TYR A 1015 -3.60 -52.86 -11.31
N THR A 1016 -4.17 -51.80 -11.90
CA THR A 1016 -5.63 -51.55 -11.90
C THR A 1016 -6.38 -52.76 -12.47
N TYR A 1017 -6.00 -53.20 -13.67
CA TYR A 1017 -6.62 -54.36 -14.32
C TYR A 1017 -6.35 -55.66 -13.55
N ASN A 1018 -5.13 -55.90 -13.06
CA ASN A 1018 -4.82 -57.09 -12.27
C ASN A 1018 -5.66 -57.21 -10.99
N SER A 1019 -5.89 -56.09 -10.30
CA SER A 1019 -6.73 -56.04 -9.10
C SER A 1019 -8.19 -56.39 -9.45
N LEU A 1020 -8.77 -55.71 -10.45
CA LEU A 1020 -10.14 -55.98 -10.90
C LEU A 1020 -10.31 -57.42 -11.37
N ILE A 1021 -9.43 -57.94 -12.24
CA ILE A 1021 -9.49 -59.32 -12.75
C ILE A 1021 -9.40 -60.34 -11.60
N LEU A 1022 -8.55 -60.10 -10.59
CA LEU A 1022 -8.46 -60.98 -9.41
C LEU A 1022 -9.75 -60.98 -8.59
N HIS A 1023 -10.29 -59.82 -8.25
CA HIS A 1023 -11.45 -59.73 -7.36
C HIS A 1023 -12.77 -60.10 -8.07
N LEU A 1024 -12.91 -59.78 -9.36
CA LEU A 1024 -13.96 -60.33 -10.24
C LEU A 1024 -13.88 -61.86 -10.32
N GLY A 1025 -12.65 -62.41 -10.45
CA GLY A 1025 -12.41 -63.84 -10.45
C GLY A 1025 -12.76 -64.53 -9.12
N LYS A 1026 -12.45 -63.90 -7.97
CA LYS A 1026 -12.92 -64.38 -6.66
C LYS A 1026 -14.45 -64.43 -6.57
N ALA A 1027 -15.12 -63.40 -7.08
CA ALA A 1027 -16.58 -63.28 -7.07
C ALA A 1027 -17.29 -64.12 -8.15
N GLY A 1028 -16.57 -64.96 -8.91
CA GLY A 1028 -17.16 -65.80 -9.97
C GLY A 1028 -17.65 -65.05 -11.22
N LYS A 1029 -17.44 -63.72 -11.30
CA LYS A 1029 -17.80 -62.85 -12.43
C LYS A 1029 -16.83 -63.02 -13.62
N ALA A 1030 -16.67 -64.25 -14.09
CA ALA A 1030 -15.63 -64.62 -15.05
C ALA A 1030 -15.80 -63.99 -16.45
N ALA A 1031 -17.02 -63.63 -16.85
CA ALA A 1031 -17.27 -62.89 -18.09
C ALA A 1031 -16.73 -61.45 -18.03
N GLU A 1032 -17.00 -60.74 -16.93
CA GLU A 1032 -16.48 -59.39 -16.67
C GLU A 1032 -14.95 -59.40 -16.52
N ALA A 1033 -14.39 -60.40 -15.82
CA ALA A 1033 -12.95 -60.60 -15.72
C ALA A 1033 -12.28 -60.81 -17.10
N GLY A 1034 -12.94 -61.53 -18.01
CA GLY A 1034 -12.50 -61.69 -19.40
C GLY A 1034 -12.48 -60.37 -20.17
N GLN A 1035 -13.54 -59.57 -20.05
CA GLN A 1035 -13.62 -58.25 -20.69
C GLN A 1035 -12.51 -57.29 -20.21
N MET A 1036 -12.20 -57.30 -18.91
CA MET A 1036 -11.10 -56.49 -18.35
C MET A 1036 -9.72 -56.92 -18.89
N TYR A 1037 -9.53 -58.22 -19.19
CA TYR A 1037 -8.31 -58.72 -19.83
C TYR A 1037 -8.22 -58.33 -21.32
N GLU A 1038 -9.34 -58.33 -22.04
CA GLU A 1038 -9.37 -57.89 -23.44
C GLU A 1038 -9.13 -56.37 -23.56
N GLU A 1039 -9.66 -55.55 -22.65
CA GLU A 1039 -9.35 -54.13 -22.60
C GLU A 1039 -7.86 -53.87 -22.26
N LEU A 1040 -7.29 -54.60 -21.30
CA LEU A 1040 -5.86 -54.56 -20.97
C LEU A 1040 -4.99 -54.76 -22.22
N LEU A 1041 -5.31 -55.77 -23.05
CA LEU A 1041 -4.61 -56.04 -24.31
C LEU A 1041 -4.82 -54.92 -25.35
N MET A 1042 -6.05 -54.44 -25.53
CA MET A 1042 -6.36 -53.35 -26.46
C MET A 1042 -5.69 -52.02 -26.09
N LYS A 1043 -5.35 -51.81 -24.81
CA LYS A 1043 -4.56 -50.67 -24.32
C LYS A 1043 -3.04 -50.88 -24.44
N GLY A 1044 -2.58 -52.01 -24.99
CA GLY A 1044 -1.17 -52.31 -25.24
C GLY A 1044 -0.38 -52.81 -24.02
N TRP A 1045 -1.03 -53.08 -22.89
CA TRP A 1045 -0.35 -53.66 -21.73
C TRP A 1045 -0.04 -55.14 -21.96
N LYS A 1046 1.13 -55.60 -21.50
CA LYS A 1046 1.48 -57.03 -21.51
C LYS A 1046 0.92 -57.70 -20.25
N PRO A 1047 0.10 -58.77 -20.36
CA PRO A 1047 -0.35 -59.53 -19.20
C PRO A 1047 0.82 -60.14 -18.43
N SER A 1048 0.64 -60.27 -17.11
CA SER A 1048 1.60 -60.88 -16.20
C SER A 1048 1.16 -62.29 -15.77
N ILE A 1049 2.05 -63.07 -15.15
CA ILE A 1049 1.71 -64.38 -14.55
C ILE A 1049 0.55 -64.23 -13.54
N PHE A 1050 0.53 -63.12 -12.78
CA PHE A 1050 -0.57 -62.79 -11.87
C PHE A 1050 -1.90 -62.59 -12.60
N THR A 1051 -1.89 -61.93 -13.77
CA THR A 1051 -3.07 -61.71 -14.62
C THR A 1051 -3.66 -63.04 -15.11
N TYR A 1052 -2.82 -63.97 -15.56
CA TYR A 1052 -3.26 -65.29 -16.01
C TYR A 1052 -3.76 -66.16 -14.84
N ASN A 1053 -3.07 -66.18 -13.70
CA ASN A 1053 -3.52 -66.87 -12.50
C ASN A 1053 -4.90 -66.36 -12.04
N ALA A 1054 -5.09 -65.03 -12.01
CA ALA A 1054 -6.37 -64.40 -11.66
C ALA A 1054 -7.53 -64.84 -12.59
N LEU A 1055 -7.28 -64.92 -13.90
CA LEU A 1055 -8.27 -65.45 -14.87
C LEU A 1055 -8.53 -66.94 -14.69
N ILE A 1056 -7.48 -67.76 -14.55
CA ILE A 1056 -7.59 -69.21 -14.34
C ILE A 1056 -8.44 -69.47 -13.09
N ARG A 1057 -8.16 -68.76 -11.98
CA ARG A 1057 -8.99 -68.80 -10.77
C ARG A 1057 -10.44 -68.40 -11.06
N GLY A 1058 -10.67 -67.30 -11.78
CA GLY A 1058 -12.02 -66.82 -12.10
C GLY A 1058 -12.85 -67.84 -12.88
N TYR A 1059 -12.29 -68.41 -13.95
CA TYR A 1059 -12.97 -69.44 -14.74
C TYR A 1059 -13.16 -70.75 -13.96
N SER A 1060 -12.24 -71.13 -13.08
CA SER A 1060 -12.40 -72.30 -12.20
C SER A 1060 -13.52 -72.10 -11.17
N VAL A 1061 -13.62 -70.90 -10.56
CA VAL A 1061 -14.70 -70.56 -9.61
C VAL A 1061 -16.06 -70.49 -10.32
N SER A 1062 -16.11 -70.05 -11.59
CA SER A 1062 -17.34 -70.06 -12.40
C SER A 1062 -17.63 -71.40 -13.09
N GLY A 1063 -16.96 -72.49 -12.70
CA GLY A 1063 -17.15 -73.84 -13.29
C GLY A 1063 -16.79 -73.98 -14.77
N SER A 1064 -16.16 -72.95 -15.36
CA SER A 1064 -15.88 -72.83 -16.79
C SER A 1064 -14.52 -73.45 -17.15
N THR A 1065 -14.40 -74.76 -16.97
CA THR A 1065 -13.14 -75.52 -17.07
C THR A 1065 -12.37 -75.28 -18.38
N GLU A 1066 -13.06 -75.28 -19.53
CA GLU A 1066 -12.46 -75.02 -20.84
C GLU A 1066 -11.77 -73.64 -20.90
N ASN A 1067 -12.41 -72.60 -20.35
CA ASN A 1067 -11.85 -71.25 -20.32
C ASN A 1067 -10.66 -71.13 -19.38
N ALA A 1068 -10.64 -71.87 -18.26
CA ALA A 1068 -9.48 -71.95 -17.37
C ALA A 1068 -8.26 -72.57 -18.08
N TYR A 1069 -8.45 -73.68 -18.79
CA TYR A 1069 -7.38 -74.30 -19.58
C TYR A 1069 -6.98 -73.46 -20.81
N ALA A 1070 -7.91 -72.74 -21.43
CA ALA A 1070 -7.59 -71.79 -22.51
C ALA A 1070 -6.75 -70.60 -22.01
N ALA A 1071 -7.03 -70.07 -20.82
CA ALA A 1071 -6.22 -69.03 -20.18
C ALA A 1071 -4.81 -69.54 -19.83
N TYR A 1072 -4.70 -70.78 -19.33
CA TYR A 1072 -3.41 -71.44 -19.11
C TYR A 1072 -2.62 -71.65 -20.42
N ALA A 1073 -3.25 -72.12 -21.49
CA ALA A 1073 -2.61 -72.27 -22.80
C ALA A 1073 -2.08 -70.93 -23.35
N ARG A 1074 -2.86 -69.84 -23.21
CA ARG A 1074 -2.44 -68.47 -23.58
C ARG A 1074 -1.22 -68.02 -22.76
N MET A 1075 -1.15 -68.35 -21.47
CA MET A 1075 0.01 -68.05 -20.62
C MET A 1075 1.29 -68.75 -21.12
N ILE A 1076 1.20 -70.03 -21.47
CA ILE A 1076 2.35 -70.80 -22.01
C ILE A 1076 2.81 -70.24 -23.37
N VAL A 1077 1.88 -69.95 -24.28
CA VAL A 1077 2.19 -69.33 -25.59
C VAL A 1077 2.80 -67.93 -25.44
N GLY A 1078 2.44 -67.20 -24.38
CA GLY A 1078 3.08 -65.94 -24.00
C GLY A 1078 4.51 -66.06 -23.46
N GLY A 1079 5.06 -67.27 -23.36
CA GLY A 1079 6.43 -67.53 -22.87
C GLY A 1079 6.58 -67.55 -21.35
N TYR A 1080 5.48 -67.50 -20.60
CA TYR A 1080 5.50 -67.44 -19.14
C TYR A 1080 5.55 -68.84 -18.51
N ARG A 1081 6.40 -69.01 -17.49
CA ARG A 1081 6.46 -70.26 -16.71
C ARG A 1081 5.36 -70.27 -15.64
N PRO A 1082 4.57 -71.36 -15.49
CA PRO A 1082 3.66 -71.53 -14.38
C PRO A 1082 4.36 -71.46 -13.02
N ASN A 1083 3.63 -71.03 -11.99
CA ASN A 1083 4.08 -71.08 -10.60
C ASN A 1083 3.14 -71.99 -9.77
N SER A 1084 3.47 -72.23 -8.50
CA SER A 1084 2.65 -73.04 -7.59
C SER A 1084 1.22 -72.54 -7.46
N SER A 1085 1.01 -71.21 -7.52
CA SER A 1085 -0.31 -70.57 -7.50
C SER A 1085 -1.12 -70.87 -8.78
N THR A 1086 -0.46 -71.04 -9.94
CA THR A 1086 -1.13 -71.46 -11.19
C THR A 1086 -1.74 -72.86 -11.04
N TYR A 1087 -0.95 -73.83 -10.56
CA TYR A 1087 -1.41 -75.21 -10.40
C TYR A 1087 -2.48 -75.37 -9.31
N MET A 1088 -2.40 -74.59 -8.23
CA MET A 1088 -3.42 -74.50 -7.18
C MET A 1088 -4.79 -73.95 -7.66
N GLN A 1089 -4.85 -73.33 -8.85
CA GLN A 1089 -6.03 -72.60 -9.34
C GLN A 1089 -6.68 -73.25 -10.57
N LEU A 1090 -6.06 -74.27 -11.16
CA LEU A 1090 -6.65 -75.07 -12.22
C LEU A 1090 -7.74 -76.01 -11.64
N PRO A 1091 -8.80 -76.33 -12.40
CA PRO A 1091 -9.75 -77.35 -11.99
C PRO A 1091 -9.05 -78.72 -11.97
N ASN A 1092 -9.23 -79.51 -10.91
CA ASN A 1092 -8.85 -80.92 -10.93
C ASN A 1092 -9.70 -81.65 -11.98
N GLN A 1093 -9.06 -82.52 -12.78
CA GLN A 1093 -9.80 -83.53 -13.54
C GLN A 1093 -10.37 -84.57 -12.57
N LEU A 1094 -11.63 -84.95 -12.81
CA LEU A 1094 -12.32 -86.10 -12.21
C LEU A 1094 -12.16 -87.34 -13.11
#